data_AF-A0A9K3LFJ1-F1
#
_entry.id   AF-A0A9K3LFJ1-F1
#
_cell.length_a   1.000
_cell.length_b   1.000
_cell.length_c   1.000
_cell.angle_alpha   90.00
_cell.angle_beta   90.00
_cell.angle_gamma   90.00
#
_symmetry.space_group_name_H-M   'P 1'
#
loop_
_entity.id
_entity.type
_entity.pdbx_description
1 polymer ?
#
loop_
_entity_poly.entity_id
_entity_poly.type
_entity_poly.pdbx_seq_one_letter_code
_entity_poly.pdbx_strand_id
1 'polypeptide(L)'
;MSLREISNITDNGNRPQQPTNCMDIATSDFSQQRRDRQYIRHHHQRREHPEIFRMNSTESLGLSLEPPHFISFRGLIYALLLSTFLAVCAAFDAKMKCVDHENAAYFRFEGEEEGYIANYDDDTINLIMKECRDTFRLVILPVAGTTFFFGLISVLIVQLHIQRVECSHNSLIPSHLSALLKVFLPLLCVGVAWSYGVYAIMLKPKLQDAWDAELNNPFQSLAAVTIDGHIGGNANLYYLCWTSEILIMVLLYQVGVDSFRWVHKGFSPQERSDNTIIQPTPSFHDQIHAMLSSTSVSRVASFYRQRRKTWYQFLIRLRERSGYWVVAFFASLLVFASSGFLFVQVLINLAVDIQGSSDFKYREVCAILEGNEEFPEQYCLRTVFATLSGAIATAISIFGIILHLIFRRGSVSDSAQTCGELEVAIHAVAMLQPVSSNISLKIEFFLSLIPTLLLGLNAIFATGVQGPASEVGNLYYASFVSFFFILRICLGCIEELRSIEANAHETADGLVAHSIVEGGSISDSQSSMASNSSGCYDPYAMKERRGRLRRFLFLAILSALCSASAWDAAVNQDDYETSRRQKYVIYAPAVVALISTILFAMCLHTSSYAITTQLWCGGVLSVALFVVWLADLIVTMHSEDSWAVNEIGEIQMANLYYFSWGSIIVAGMQMASYAKPILGHHDESDLFVLWAANIKVCMVTLGASLHIWHTISSSCAATDVEDTLEELSETFCGRTKLGIAVALTGILSGWLCTISRVLGCPITKRYTTRVETFLSVFLIIVYGAGVALLTGMGGPGQSVGDLFYASWLSFVVSVAIFVTSIDQLQKQEIAESVAEIYIKEEPERYITCEEDADSAMV
;
A
#
# COMPACT_ATOMS: atom_id res chain seq x y z
N MET A 1 -47.61 -8.82 12.07
CA MET A 1 -48.20 -10.15 12.35
C MET A 1 -47.11 -11.06 12.88
N SER A 2 -47.30 -11.64 14.06
CA SER A 2 -46.29 -12.44 14.78
C SER A 2 -46.24 -13.90 14.31
N LEU A 3 -45.04 -14.48 14.22
CA LEU A 3 -44.82 -15.93 14.05
C LEU A 3 -44.13 -16.50 15.30
N ARG A 4 -44.95 -17.00 16.22
CA ARG A 4 -44.70 -18.14 17.10
C ARG A 4 -45.59 -19.29 16.60
N GLU A 5 -45.19 -20.53 16.89
CA GLU A 5 -45.72 -21.82 16.38
C GLU A 5 -44.99 -22.24 15.08
N ILE A 6 -44.27 -23.36 15.02
CA ILE A 6 -44.70 -24.72 15.36
C ILE A 6 -43.52 -25.54 15.90
N SER A 7 -43.72 -26.13 17.09
CA SER A 7 -43.00 -27.29 17.62
C SER A 7 -44.04 -28.36 18.01
N ASN A 8 -43.69 -29.63 17.80
CA ASN A 8 -44.37 -30.87 18.22
C ASN A 8 -45.22 -31.60 17.17
N ILE A 9 -44.67 -32.69 16.62
CA ILE A 9 -45.38 -33.97 16.47
C ILE A 9 -44.40 -35.11 16.80
N THR A 10 -44.75 -35.90 17.81
CA THR A 10 -44.14 -37.15 18.27
C THR A 10 -44.78 -38.38 17.63
N ASP A 11 -43.96 -39.43 17.48
CA ASP A 11 -44.25 -40.87 17.60
C ASP A 11 -45.49 -41.53 16.98
N ASN A 12 -45.22 -42.54 16.14
CA ASN A 12 -45.86 -43.86 16.27
C ASN A 12 -45.02 -44.96 15.62
N GLY A 13 -44.76 -46.03 16.37
CA GLY A 13 -43.90 -47.14 15.99
C GLY A 13 -44.61 -48.28 15.25
N ASN A 14 -43.81 -49.20 14.72
CA ASN A 14 -44.07 -50.64 14.67
C ASN A 14 -42.81 -51.42 14.29
N ARG A 15 -42.47 -52.44 15.11
CA ARG A 15 -41.49 -53.51 14.81
C ARG A 15 -42.16 -54.58 13.92
N PRO A 16 -41.40 -55.43 13.20
CA PRO A 16 -41.02 -56.72 13.80
C PRO A 16 -39.63 -57.29 13.43
N GLN A 17 -39.13 -58.10 14.37
CA GLN A 17 -38.36 -59.36 14.24
C GLN A 17 -36.92 -59.41 13.68
N GLN A 18 -36.04 -60.00 14.52
CA GLN A 18 -34.69 -60.50 14.24
C GLN A 18 -34.71 -61.74 13.33
N PRO A 19 -33.55 -62.14 12.75
CA PRO A 19 -32.75 -63.16 13.45
C PRO A 19 -31.23 -62.90 13.49
N THR A 20 -30.67 -63.15 14.68
CA THR A 20 -29.41 -63.84 15.04
C THR A 20 -28.14 -63.79 14.14
N ASN A 21 -27.05 -63.44 14.84
CA ASN A 21 -25.69 -64.02 14.84
C ASN A 21 -24.83 -63.98 13.56
N CYS A 22 -23.76 -63.17 13.62
CA CYS A 22 -22.37 -63.64 13.41
C CYS A 22 -21.37 -62.50 13.68
N MET A 23 -20.16 -62.90 14.10
CA MET A 23 -18.92 -62.13 14.28
C MET A 23 -18.69 -61.39 15.60
N ASP A 24 -18.21 -62.17 16.57
CA ASP A 24 -17.03 -61.81 17.36
C ASP A 24 -15.77 -61.83 16.49
N ILE A 25 -14.73 -61.14 16.99
CA ILE A 25 -13.30 -61.12 16.56
C ILE A 25 -12.94 -59.95 15.61
N ALA A 26 -12.41 -58.86 16.20
CA ALA A 26 -11.14 -58.21 15.82
C ALA A 26 -11.02 -56.78 16.39
N THR A 27 -11.00 -56.63 17.73
CA THR A 27 -10.54 -55.41 18.41
C THR A 27 -9.07 -55.56 18.80
N SER A 28 -8.16 -55.57 17.81
CA SER A 28 -6.72 -55.41 18.07
C SER A 28 -5.94 -54.66 16.98
N ASP A 29 -6.50 -54.41 15.79
CA ASP A 29 -5.73 -53.85 14.67
C ASP A 29 -5.75 -52.32 14.53
N PHE A 30 -6.67 -51.61 15.19
CA PHE A 30 -6.74 -50.15 15.04
C PHE A 30 -5.65 -49.38 15.81
N SER A 31 -5.04 -49.98 16.84
CA SER A 31 -3.91 -49.37 17.56
C SER A 31 -2.55 -49.65 16.93
N GLN A 32 -2.44 -50.71 16.12
CA GLN A 32 -1.24 -51.04 15.35
C GLN A 32 -1.19 -50.16 14.09
N GLN A 33 -2.32 -50.02 13.39
CA GLN A 33 -2.41 -49.23 12.16
C GLN A 33 -2.19 -47.71 12.38
N ARG A 34 -2.45 -47.20 13.59
CA ARG A 34 -2.12 -45.79 13.96
C ARG A 34 -0.64 -45.62 14.32
N ARG A 35 0.01 -46.63 14.90
CA ARG A 35 1.46 -46.62 15.17
C ARG A 35 2.27 -46.81 13.89
N ASP A 36 1.83 -47.67 12.97
CA ASP A 36 2.52 -47.88 11.70
C ASP A 36 2.39 -46.67 10.76
N ARG A 37 1.27 -45.92 10.82
CA ARG A 37 1.17 -44.63 10.11
C ARG A 37 2.04 -43.52 10.69
N GLN A 38 2.35 -43.55 11.99
CA GLN A 38 3.32 -42.61 12.59
C GLN A 38 4.78 -43.04 12.34
N TYR A 39 5.06 -44.34 12.29
CA TYR A 39 6.40 -44.86 12.01
C TYR A 39 6.79 -44.70 10.53
N ILE A 40 5.83 -44.88 9.60
CA ILE A 40 6.05 -44.64 8.16
C ILE A 40 6.23 -43.14 7.85
N ARG A 41 5.57 -42.23 8.58
CA ARG A 41 5.84 -40.79 8.45
C ARG A 41 7.23 -40.39 8.91
N HIS A 42 7.74 -41.00 9.98
CA HIS A 42 9.11 -40.70 10.44
C HIS A 42 10.21 -41.28 9.54
N HIS A 43 9.93 -42.37 8.82
CA HIS A 43 10.89 -42.95 7.88
C HIS A 43 10.86 -42.34 6.47
N HIS A 44 9.72 -41.84 5.99
CA HIS A 44 9.69 -41.08 4.72
C HIS A 44 10.27 -39.67 4.86
N GLN A 45 10.24 -39.08 6.06
CA GLN A 45 10.87 -37.77 6.31
C GLN A 45 12.40 -37.85 6.44
N ARG A 46 13.00 -39.05 6.39
CA ARG A 46 14.45 -39.28 6.48
C ARG A 46 15.11 -39.78 5.18
N ARG A 47 14.35 -39.96 4.08
CA ARG A 47 14.88 -40.48 2.80
C ARG A 47 14.75 -39.56 1.60
N GLU A 48 14.29 -38.32 1.80
CA GLU A 48 14.38 -37.26 0.79
C GLU A 48 15.03 -36.03 1.44
N HIS A 49 16.26 -36.18 1.92
CA HIS A 49 17.19 -35.09 1.72
C HIS A 49 17.60 -35.22 0.25
N PRO A 50 17.18 -34.33 -0.67
CA PRO A 50 18.01 -34.13 -1.83
C PRO A 50 19.35 -33.72 -1.24
N GLU A 51 20.38 -34.55 -1.45
CA GLU A 51 21.73 -34.05 -1.35
C GLU A 51 21.74 -32.83 -2.27
N ILE A 52 21.70 -31.65 -1.65
CA ILE A 52 22.00 -30.41 -2.31
C ILE A 52 23.47 -30.60 -2.68
N PHE A 53 23.69 -31.15 -3.86
CA PHE A 53 24.94 -31.06 -4.57
C PHE A 53 25.25 -29.57 -4.59
N ARG A 54 26.11 -29.14 -3.66
CA ARG A 54 26.81 -27.87 -3.74
C ARG A 54 27.74 -28.01 -4.95
N MET A 55 27.16 -27.90 -6.14
CA MET A 55 27.93 -27.63 -7.33
C MET A 55 28.54 -26.25 -7.12
N ASN A 56 29.83 -26.23 -6.80
CA ASN A 56 30.70 -25.09 -6.98
C ASN A 56 30.91 -24.83 -8.48
N SER A 57 29.84 -24.79 -9.29
CA SER A 57 29.92 -24.30 -10.65
C SER A 57 30.01 -22.78 -10.57
N THR A 58 31.23 -22.28 -10.74
CA THR A 58 31.50 -20.92 -11.17
C THR A 58 31.04 -20.73 -12.62
N GLU A 59 29.78 -21.05 -12.90
CA GLU A 59 29.17 -20.77 -14.19
C GLU A 59 28.69 -19.33 -14.19
N SER A 60 29.17 -18.62 -15.20
CA SER A 60 28.77 -17.29 -15.56
C SER A 60 27.28 -17.29 -15.94
N LEU A 61 26.39 -17.24 -14.95
CA LEU A 61 25.09 -16.63 -15.16
C LEU A 61 25.38 -15.22 -15.65
N GLY A 62 25.21 -15.02 -16.96
CA GLY A 62 24.97 -13.73 -17.54
C GLY A 62 23.73 -13.17 -16.84
N LEU A 63 23.94 -12.54 -15.68
CA LEU A 63 23.03 -11.56 -15.13
C LEU A 63 23.01 -10.43 -16.18
N SER A 64 22.20 -10.66 -17.21
CA SER A 64 21.43 -9.61 -17.83
C SER A 64 20.94 -8.78 -16.66
N LEU A 65 21.53 -7.60 -16.46
CA LEU A 65 20.82 -6.54 -15.78
C LEU A 65 19.63 -6.24 -16.69
N GLU A 66 18.60 -7.09 -16.66
CA GLU A 66 17.31 -6.79 -17.25
C GLU A 66 16.97 -5.40 -16.74
N PRO A 67 16.71 -4.43 -17.61
CA PRO A 67 16.40 -3.07 -17.18
C PRO A 67 15.00 -3.10 -16.55
N PRO A 68 14.85 -3.26 -15.21
CA PRO A 68 13.55 -3.54 -14.58
C PRO A 68 12.67 -2.28 -14.56
N HIS A 69 13.22 -1.17 -15.03
CA HIS A 69 12.68 0.16 -14.86
C HIS A 69 11.56 0.46 -15.87
N PHE A 70 11.71 0.07 -17.15
CA PHE A 70 10.72 0.41 -18.18
C PHE A 70 9.39 -0.35 -18.05
N ILE A 71 9.40 -1.58 -17.53
CA ILE A 71 8.17 -2.33 -17.26
C ILE A 71 7.38 -1.65 -16.13
N SER A 72 8.08 -1.22 -15.08
CA SER A 72 7.48 -0.50 -13.95
C SER A 72 6.90 0.85 -14.40
N PHE A 73 7.63 1.61 -15.23
CA PHE A 73 7.13 2.86 -15.84
C PHE A 73 5.86 2.63 -16.64
N ARG A 74 5.84 1.60 -17.48
CA ARG A 74 4.67 1.26 -18.30
C ARG A 74 3.46 0.95 -17.42
N GLY A 75 3.62 0.18 -16.35
CA GLY A 75 2.56 -0.13 -15.40
C GLY A 75 1.98 1.13 -14.72
N LEU A 76 2.85 2.05 -14.28
CA LEU A 76 2.42 3.32 -13.68
C LEU A 76 1.71 4.25 -14.67
N ILE A 77 2.16 4.29 -15.94
CA ILE A 77 1.46 5.06 -16.98
C ILE A 77 0.07 4.46 -17.24
N TYR A 78 -0.07 3.13 -17.29
CA TYR A 78 -1.39 2.51 -17.41
C TYR A 78 -2.29 2.79 -16.21
N ALA A 79 -1.75 2.78 -14.99
CA ALA A 79 -2.50 3.16 -13.79
C ALA A 79 -2.98 4.62 -13.88
N LEU A 80 -2.13 5.54 -14.35
CA LEU A 80 -2.50 6.94 -14.56
C LEU A 80 -3.61 7.10 -15.61
N LEU A 81 -3.50 6.39 -16.73
CA LEU A 81 -4.53 6.39 -17.78
C LEU A 81 -5.86 5.83 -17.28
N LEU A 82 -5.83 4.74 -16.51
CA LEU A 82 -7.02 4.13 -15.92
C LEU A 82 -7.66 5.06 -14.88
N SER A 83 -6.87 5.66 -13.99
CA SER A 83 -7.34 6.64 -13.01
C SER A 83 -7.99 7.85 -13.69
N THR A 84 -7.37 8.36 -14.76
CA THR A 84 -7.91 9.44 -15.57
C THR A 84 -9.23 9.05 -16.24
N PHE A 85 -9.30 7.84 -16.81
CA PHE A 85 -10.53 7.33 -17.42
C PHE A 85 -11.68 7.32 -16.41
N LEU A 86 -11.43 6.76 -15.23
CA LEU A 86 -12.41 6.72 -14.15
C LEU A 86 -12.81 8.12 -13.71
N ALA A 87 -11.87 9.08 -13.67
CA ALA A 87 -12.16 10.48 -13.32
C ALA A 87 -13.12 11.12 -14.31
N VAL A 88 -12.93 10.86 -15.61
CA VAL A 88 -13.84 11.34 -16.67
C VAL A 88 -15.22 10.69 -16.54
N CYS A 89 -15.29 9.38 -16.28
CA CYS A 89 -16.56 8.68 -16.06
C CYS A 89 -17.31 9.26 -14.85
N ALA A 90 -16.61 9.49 -13.73
CA ALA A 90 -17.17 10.11 -12.54
C ALA A 90 -17.66 11.54 -12.82
N ALA A 91 -16.86 12.35 -13.51
CA ALA A 91 -17.24 13.70 -13.91
C ALA A 91 -18.42 13.72 -14.90
N PHE A 92 -18.55 12.71 -15.75
CA PHE A 92 -19.65 12.60 -16.70
C PHE A 92 -20.97 12.24 -16.00
N ASP A 93 -20.97 11.25 -15.10
CA ASP A 93 -22.13 10.95 -14.23
C ASP A 93 -22.49 12.19 -13.41
N ALA A 94 -21.49 12.87 -12.85
CA ALA A 94 -21.70 14.09 -12.10
C ALA A 94 -22.35 15.21 -12.94
N LYS A 95 -21.87 15.41 -14.16
CA LYS A 95 -22.44 16.38 -15.09
C LYS A 95 -23.90 16.04 -15.44
N MET A 96 -24.21 14.77 -15.71
CA MET A 96 -25.57 14.35 -16.03
C MET A 96 -26.51 14.67 -14.88
N LYS A 97 -26.16 14.29 -13.64
CA LYS A 97 -27.01 14.60 -12.48
C LYS A 97 -27.09 16.08 -12.13
N CYS A 98 -26.02 16.86 -12.36
CA CYS A 98 -26.09 18.33 -12.24
C CYS A 98 -27.15 18.91 -13.20
N VAL A 99 -27.23 18.39 -14.43
CA VAL A 99 -28.25 18.84 -15.41
C VAL A 99 -29.64 18.33 -15.04
N ASP A 100 -29.76 17.07 -14.65
CA ASP A 100 -31.06 16.45 -14.36
C ASP A 100 -31.69 17.02 -13.09
N HIS A 101 -30.89 17.30 -12.05
CA HIS A 101 -31.38 17.89 -10.80
C HIS A 101 -31.91 19.32 -10.99
N GLU A 102 -31.20 20.15 -11.76
CA GLU A 102 -31.65 21.53 -12.03
C GLU A 102 -32.92 21.53 -12.88
N ASN A 103 -33.05 20.61 -13.84
CA ASN A 103 -34.30 20.43 -14.59
C ASN A 103 -35.46 19.97 -13.68
N ALA A 104 -35.21 19.02 -12.77
CA ALA A 104 -36.23 18.53 -11.84
C ALA A 104 -36.65 19.60 -10.81
N ALA A 105 -35.69 20.40 -10.31
CA ALA A 105 -35.96 21.53 -9.45
C ALA A 105 -36.86 22.55 -10.16
N TYR A 106 -36.55 22.88 -11.42
CA TYR A 106 -37.36 23.80 -12.24
C TYR A 106 -38.83 23.34 -12.36
N PHE A 107 -39.06 22.06 -12.68
CA PHE A 107 -40.43 21.54 -12.82
C PHE A 107 -41.20 21.42 -11.49
N ARG A 108 -40.49 21.24 -10.37
CA ARG A 108 -41.13 21.19 -9.04
C ARG A 108 -41.79 22.51 -8.67
N PHE A 109 -41.21 23.63 -9.09
CA PHE A 109 -41.73 24.95 -8.79
C PHE A 109 -42.91 25.37 -9.68
N GLU A 110 -43.13 24.76 -10.84
CA GLU A 110 -44.32 25.06 -11.67
C GLU A 110 -45.64 24.49 -11.07
N GLY A 111 -45.56 23.55 -10.11
CA GLY A 111 -46.71 22.76 -9.66
C GLY A 111 -47.38 23.21 -8.36
N GLU A 112 -46.66 23.82 -7.41
CA GLU A 112 -47.16 24.05 -6.05
C GLU A 112 -46.91 25.50 -5.58
N GLU A 113 -48.02 26.25 -5.42
CA GLU A 113 -48.15 27.59 -4.85
C GLU A 113 -47.39 28.75 -5.54
N GLU A 114 -48.15 29.63 -6.22
CA GLU A 114 -47.75 30.87 -6.92
C GLU A 114 -46.96 31.90 -6.06
N GLY A 115 -46.62 31.61 -4.81
CA GLY A 115 -45.99 32.53 -3.85
C GLY A 115 -44.47 32.41 -3.71
N TYR A 116 -43.87 31.23 -3.91
CA TYR A 116 -42.43 31.00 -3.67
C TYR A 116 -41.56 31.03 -4.95
N ILE A 117 -42.21 31.04 -6.12
CA ILE A 117 -41.57 30.96 -7.45
C ILE A 117 -40.86 32.27 -7.85
N ALA A 118 -41.19 33.41 -7.21
CA ALA A 118 -40.81 34.73 -7.73
C ALA A 118 -39.30 35.09 -7.63
N ASN A 119 -38.44 34.25 -7.03
CA ASN A 119 -37.05 34.61 -6.78
C ASN A 119 -35.98 33.72 -7.46
N TYR A 120 -36.33 32.59 -8.07
CA TYR A 120 -35.37 31.88 -8.92
C TYR A 120 -35.43 32.49 -10.34
N ASP A 121 -34.58 33.48 -10.58
CA ASP A 121 -34.39 34.03 -11.92
C ASP A 121 -33.85 32.92 -12.86
N ASP A 122 -34.44 32.77 -14.04
CA ASP A 122 -33.99 31.81 -15.07
C ASP A 122 -32.47 31.98 -15.36
N ASP A 123 -31.95 33.19 -15.17
CA ASP A 123 -30.54 33.51 -15.30
C ASP A 123 -29.65 32.75 -14.29
N THR A 124 -30.10 32.52 -13.06
CA THR A 124 -29.34 31.78 -12.03
C THR A 124 -29.22 30.30 -12.38
N ILE A 125 -30.31 29.66 -12.81
CA ILE A 125 -30.31 28.25 -13.23
C ILE A 125 -29.41 28.08 -14.47
N ASN A 126 -29.55 28.98 -15.45
CA ASN A 126 -28.69 28.98 -16.63
C ASN A 126 -27.21 29.19 -16.27
N LEU A 127 -26.90 30.01 -15.26
CA LEU A 127 -25.55 30.23 -14.76
C LEU A 127 -24.96 28.96 -14.11
N ILE A 128 -25.73 28.29 -13.25
CA ILE A 128 -25.33 27.03 -12.58
C ILE A 128 -25.08 25.93 -13.61
N MET A 129 -26.04 25.69 -14.52
CA MET A 129 -25.89 24.71 -15.60
C MET A 129 -24.70 25.02 -16.49
N LYS A 130 -24.45 26.31 -16.75
CA LYS A 130 -23.29 26.77 -17.51
C LYS A 130 -21.99 26.49 -16.75
N GLU A 131 -21.92 26.74 -15.44
CA GLU A 131 -20.71 26.44 -14.65
C GLU A 131 -20.40 24.94 -14.59
N CYS A 132 -21.40 24.07 -14.40
CA CYS A 132 -21.21 22.60 -14.49
C CYS A 132 -20.70 22.21 -15.89
N ARG A 133 -21.31 22.73 -16.95
CA ARG A 133 -20.92 22.43 -18.33
C ARG A 133 -19.52 22.95 -18.67
N ASP A 134 -19.18 24.15 -18.21
CA ASP A 134 -17.92 24.82 -18.45
C ASP A 134 -16.80 24.14 -17.65
N THR A 135 -17.03 23.76 -16.39
CA THR A 135 -16.05 22.99 -15.61
C THR A 135 -15.75 21.64 -16.27
N PHE A 136 -16.76 20.92 -16.74
CA PHE A 136 -16.54 19.66 -17.47
C PHE A 136 -15.77 19.89 -18.79
N ARG A 137 -16.16 20.91 -19.58
CA ARG A 137 -15.59 21.15 -20.92
C ARG A 137 -14.23 21.83 -20.91
N LEU A 138 -13.99 22.74 -19.97
CA LEU A 138 -12.79 23.57 -19.92
C LEU A 138 -11.74 23.01 -18.95
N VAL A 139 -12.13 22.18 -17.99
CA VAL A 139 -11.20 21.58 -17.01
C VAL A 139 -11.05 20.08 -17.25
N ILE A 140 -12.11 19.30 -17.08
CA ILE A 140 -12.01 17.83 -17.09
C ILE A 140 -11.57 17.28 -18.45
N LEU A 141 -12.27 17.68 -19.54
CA LEU A 141 -11.95 17.18 -20.86
C LEU A 141 -10.53 17.54 -21.32
N PRO A 142 -10.02 18.78 -21.13
CA PRO A 142 -8.64 19.11 -21.48
C PRO A 142 -7.60 18.38 -20.64
N VAL A 143 -7.82 18.24 -19.32
CA VAL A 143 -6.90 17.50 -18.43
C VAL A 143 -6.84 16.03 -18.83
N ALA A 144 -7.99 15.41 -19.07
CA ALA A 144 -8.06 14.02 -19.51
C ALA A 144 -7.46 13.85 -20.91
N GLY A 145 -7.83 14.70 -21.87
CA GLY A 145 -7.30 14.65 -23.23
C GLY A 145 -5.77 14.79 -23.26
N THR A 146 -5.23 15.72 -22.47
CA THR A 146 -3.78 15.89 -22.27
C THR A 146 -3.15 14.62 -21.70
N THR A 147 -3.76 14.04 -20.68
CA THR A 147 -3.25 12.82 -20.02
C THR A 147 -3.28 11.60 -20.94
N PHE A 148 -4.37 11.38 -21.68
CA PHE A 148 -4.46 10.29 -22.65
C PHE A 148 -3.45 10.46 -23.79
N PHE A 149 -3.39 11.65 -24.39
CA PHE A 149 -2.49 11.91 -25.51
C PHE A 149 -1.02 11.74 -25.12
N PHE A 150 -0.56 12.42 -24.07
CA PHE A 150 0.84 12.36 -23.63
C PHE A 150 1.18 11.05 -22.91
N GLY A 151 0.22 10.42 -22.22
CA GLY A 151 0.37 9.09 -21.63
C GLY A 151 0.58 8.01 -22.69
N LEU A 152 -0.23 8.00 -23.76
CA LEU A 152 -0.07 7.06 -24.87
C LEU A 152 1.24 7.28 -25.63
N ILE A 153 1.64 8.54 -25.86
CA ILE A 153 2.96 8.87 -26.42
C ILE A 153 4.07 8.32 -25.53
N SER A 154 3.96 8.47 -24.21
CA SER A 154 4.95 7.95 -23.26
C SER A 154 5.04 6.43 -23.31
N VAL A 155 3.90 5.71 -23.36
CA VAL A 155 3.86 4.25 -23.53
C VAL A 155 4.54 3.84 -24.84
N LEU A 156 4.23 4.53 -25.95
CA LEU A 156 4.81 4.24 -27.26
C LEU A 156 6.33 4.47 -27.27
N ILE A 157 6.82 5.55 -26.66
CA ILE A 157 8.27 5.80 -26.52
C ILE A 157 8.93 4.70 -25.71
N VAL A 158 8.34 4.30 -24.58
CA VAL A 158 8.84 3.21 -23.74
C VAL A 158 8.87 1.89 -24.52
N GLN A 159 7.80 1.56 -25.24
CA GLN A 159 7.69 0.32 -26.01
C GLN A 159 8.70 0.26 -27.15
N LEU A 160 8.83 1.33 -27.94
CA LEU A 160 9.82 1.43 -29.01
C LEU A 160 11.25 1.36 -28.47
N HIS A 161 11.49 1.92 -27.29
CA HIS A 161 12.79 1.85 -26.63
C HIS A 161 13.12 0.42 -26.20
N ILE A 162 12.18 -0.29 -25.57
CA ILE A 162 12.35 -1.71 -25.20
C ILE A 162 12.71 -2.55 -26.44
N GLN A 163 11.92 -2.43 -27.53
CA GLN A 163 12.17 -3.16 -28.78
C GLN A 163 13.55 -2.84 -29.38
N ARG A 164 13.98 -1.57 -29.34
CA ARG A 164 15.30 -1.18 -29.88
C ARG A 164 16.46 -1.70 -29.04
N VAL A 165 16.31 -1.74 -27.72
CA VAL A 165 17.34 -2.27 -26.82
C VAL A 165 17.53 -3.77 -27.02
N GLU A 166 16.44 -4.51 -27.22
CA GLU A 166 16.49 -5.94 -27.54
C GLU A 166 17.25 -6.21 -28.85
N CYS A 167 17.19 -5.31 -29.83
CA CYS A 167 17.89 -5.47 -31.11
C CYS A 167 19.33 -4.93 -31.14
N SER A 168 19.75 -4.09 -30.19
CA SER A 168 21.05 -3.37 -30.26
C SER A 168 21.98 -3.74 -29.11
N HIS A 169 22.94 -4.63 -29.38
CA HIS A 169 23.90 -5.08 -28.36
C HIS A 169 25.03 -4.08 -28.05
N ASN A 170 25.31 -3.08 -28.90
CA ASN A 170 26.60 -2.36 -28.85
C ASN A 170 26.55 -0.86 -28.50
N SER A 171 25.38 -0.25 -28.25
CA SER A 171 25.32 1.19 -27.88
C SER A 171 24.15 1.56 -26.94
N LEU A 172 24.14 0.99 -25.73
CA LEU A 172 23.02 1.17 -24.79
C LEU A 172 22.95 2.57 -24.14
N ILE A 173 24.06 3.24 -23.82
CA ILE A 173 24.02 4.38 -22.87
C ILE A 173 23.30 5.63 -23.41
N PRO A 174 23.61 6.17 -24.61
CA PRO A 174 23.01 7.41 -25.10
C PRO A 174 21.52 7.26 -25.42
N SER A 175 21.11 6.06 -25.85
CA SER A 175 19.74 5.76 -26.25
C SER A 175 18.78 5.74 -25.04
N HIS A 176 19.20 5.18 -23.90
CA HIS A 176 18.39 5.17 -22.67
C HIS A 176 18.12 6.58 -22.13
N LEU A 177 19.14 7.43 -22.04
CA LEU A 177 18.97 8.80 -21.54
C LEU A 177 18.06 9.61 -22.46
N SER A 178 18.23 9.47 -23.78
CA SER A 178 17.37 10.13 -24.76
C SER A 178 15.91 9.70 -24.60
N ALA A 179 15.64 8.40 -24.41
CA ALA A 179 14.28 7.91 -24.19
C ALA A 179 13.67 8.45 -22.90
N LEU A 180 14.41 8.47 -21.79
CA LEU A 180 13.92 8.99 -20.52
C LEU A 180 13.60 10.49 -20.59
N LEU A 181 14.47 11.30 -21.21
CA LEU A 181 14.21 12.73 -21.42
C LEU A 181 12.98 12.97 -22.32
N LYS A 182 12.79 12.12 -23.34
CA LYS A 182 11.62 12.18 -24.22
C LYS A 182 10.32 11.77 -23.52
N VAL A 183 10.38 10.92 -22.50
CA VAL A 183 9.22 10.57 -21.66
C VAL A 183 8.96 11.65 -20.61
N PHE A 184 10.01 12.26 -20.07
CA PHE A 184 9.91 13.28 -19.03
C PHE A 184 9.09 14.50 -19.45
N LEU A 185 9.29 15.01 -20.67
CA LEU A 185 8.59 16.21 -21.15
C LEU A 185 7.05 16.00 -21.29
N PRO A 186 6.55 14.94 -21.96
CA PRO A 186 5.13 14.59 -21.94
C PRO A 186 4.56 14.46 -20.53
N LEU A 187 5.26 13.78 -19.61
CA LEU A 187 4.81 13.63 -18.23
C LEU A 187 4.75 14.97 -17.49
N LEU A 188 5.66 15.91 -17.78
CA LEU A 188 5.62 17.24 -17.19
C LEU A 188 4.37 18.00 -17.63
N CYS A 189 4.00 17.90 -18.92
CA CYS A 189 2.74 18.46 -19.42
C CYS A 189 1.51 17.86 -18.72
N VAL A 190 1.52 16.54 -18.48
CA VAL A 190 0.45 15.86 -17.73
C VAL A 190 0.40 16.33 -16.28
N GLY A 191 1.56 16.52 -15.64
CA GLY A 191 1.66 17.04 -14.28
C GLY A 191 1.07 18.44 -14.17
N VAL A 192 1.44 19.37 -15.06
CA VAL A 192 0.88 20.73 -15.09
C VAL A 192 -0.64 20.71 -15.31
N ALA A 193 -1.12 19.84 -16.20
CA ALA A 193 -2.56 19.71 -16.45
C ALA A 193 -3.31 19.21 -15.21
N TRP A 194 -2.80 18.19 -14.51
CA TRP A 194 -3.44 17.68 -13.30
C TRP A 194 -3.35 18.67 -12.13
N SER A 195 -2.23 19.38 -11.95
CA SER A 195 -2.15 20.44 -10.95
C SER A 195 -3.19 21.54 -11.21
N TYR A 196 -3.43 21.91 -12.49
CA TYR A 196 -4.52 22.82 -12.86
C TYR A 196 -5.91 22.21 -12.59
N GLY A 197 -6.11 20.93 -12.93
CA GLY A 197 -7.36 20.22 -12.67
C GLY A 197 -7.69 20.17 -11.18
N VAL A 198 -6.72 19.79 -10.34
CA VAL A 198 -6.84 19.79 -8.88
C VAL A 198 -7.17 21.19 -8.36
N TYR A 199 -6.47 22.23 -8.83
CA TYR A 199 -6.78 23.61 -8.46
C TYR A 199 -8.22 24.00 -8.81
N ALA A 200 -8.65 23.74 -10.05
CA ALA A 200 -9.96 24.16 -10.53
C ALA A 200 -11.13 23.37 -9.91
N ILE A 201 -10.93 22.08 -9.60
CA ILE A 201 -11.98 21.19 -9.06
C ILE A 201 -12.06 21.27 -7.53
N MET A 202 -10.92 21.49 -6.85
CA MET A 202 -10.82 21.35 -5.41
C MET A 202 -10.54 22.64 -4.65
N LEU A 203 -9.81 23.58 -5.25
CA LEU A 203 -9.40 24.82 -4.57
C LEU A 203 -10.28 26.00 -4.91
N LYS A 204 -11.12 25.90 -5.94
CA LYS A 204 -12.18 26.88 -6.20
C LYS A 204 -13.40 26.51 -5.33
N PRO A 205 -13.66 27.23 -4.21
CA PRO A 205 -14.85 26.97 -3.42
C PRO A 205 -16.09 27.22 -4.28
N LYS A 206 -17.20 26.53 -3.96
CA LYS A 206 -18.50 26.86 -4.53
C LYS A 206 -18.80 28.32 -4.19
N LEU A 207 -19.16 29.14 -5.20
CA LEU A 207 -19.73 30.45 -4.92
C LEU A 207 -21.10 30.19 -4.30
N GLN A 208 -21.20 30.40 -3.00
CA GLN A 208 -22.48 30.40 -2.32
C GLN A 208 -22.91 31.86 -2.26
N ASP A 209 -23.87 32.23 -3.11
CA ASP A 209 -24.54 33.51 -2.91
C ASP A 209 -25.24 33.44 -1.55
N ALA A 210 -24.99 34.42 -0.69
CA ALA A 210 -25.36 34.42 0.74
C ALA A 210 -26.87 34.23 1.02
N TRP A 211 -27.71 34.23 -0.01
CA TRP A 211 -29.16 34.09 0.07
C TRP A 211 -29.63 32.62 -0.01
N ASP A 212 -28.80 31.71 -0.53
CA ASP A 212 -29.18 30.30 -0.79
C ASP A 212 -28.58 29.30 0.21
N ALA A 213 -28.04 29.79 1.34
CA ALA A 213 -27.51 28.93 2.42
C ALA A 213 -28.55 27.91 2.93
N GLU A 214 -29.85 28.24 2.86
CA GLU A 214 -30.92 27.32 3.25
C GLU A 214 -31.15 26.17 2.26
N LEU A 215 -30.86 26.34 0.97
CA LEU A 215 -31.17 25.30 -0.03
C LEU A 215 -30.06 24.25 -0.20
N ASN A 216 -28.86 24.52 0.31
CA ASN A 216 -27.71 23.63 0.41
C ASN A 216 -27.61 22.56 -0.71
N ASN A 217 -27.83 22.99 -1.96
CA ASN A 217 -28.02 22.07 -3.07
C ASN A 217 -26.66 21.45 -3.45
N PRO A 218 -26.46 20.13 -3.25
CA PRO A 218 -25.17 19.51 -3.47
C PRO A 218 -24.77 19.50 -4.96
N PHE A 219 -25.71 19.75 -5.87
CA PHE A 219 -25.55 19.63 -7.32
C PHE A 219 -25.16 20.93 -8.04
N GLN A 220 -25.07 22.09 -7.36
CA GLN A 220 -24.79 23.38 -8.00
C GLN A 220 -23.43 23.51 -8.71
N SER A 221 -22.47 22.61 -8.43
CA SER A 221 -21.17 22.66 -9.08
C SER A 221 -20.50 21.29 -9.11
N LEU A 222 -19.67 21.08 -10.13
CA LEU A 222 -18.70 19.97 -10.20
C LEU A 222 -17.55 20.14 -9.21
N ALA A 223 -17.45 21.30 -8.54
CA ALA A 223 -16.53 21.49 -7.42
C ALA A 223 -16.75 20.40 -6.39
N ALA A 224 -15.68 19.70 -6.07
CA ALA A 224 -15.75 18.54 -5.18
C ALA A 224 -15.63 18.94 -3.70
N VAL A 225 -15.45 20.23 -3.43
CA VAL A 225 -15.25 20.79 -2.10
C VAL A 225 -16.30 21.89 -1.88
N THR A 226 -17.01 21.87 -0.75
CA THR A 226 -17.96 22.93 -0.36
C THR A 226 -17.22 24.19 0.07
N ILE A 227 -17.93 25.30 0.34
CA ILE A 227 -17.30 26.53 0.83
C ILE A 227 -16.61 26.31 2.18
N ASP A 228 -17.18 25.43 3.01
CA ASP A 228 -16.64 25.04 4.31
C ASP A 228 -15.46 24.07 4.22
N GLY A 229 -15.15 23.59 3.01
CA GLY A 229 -14.04 22.67 2.76
C GLY A 229 -14.41 21.19 2.80
N HIS A 230 -15.69 20.85 3.03
CA HIS A 230 -16.14 19.46 3.05
C HIS A 230 -16.02 18.83 1.67
N ILE A 231 -15.67 17.55 1.63
CA ILE A 231 -15.75 16.79 0.38
C ILE A 231 -17.23 16.63 0.04
N GLY A 232 -17.70 17.40 -0.94
CA GLY A 232 -19.09 17.40 -1.36
C GLY A 232 -19.50 16.10 -2.05
N GLY A 233 -20.71 16.09 -2.62
CA GLY A 233 -21.30 14.91 -3.26
C GLY A 233 -20.50 14.27 -4.41
N ASN A 234 -19.40 14.88 -4.86
CA ASN A 234 -18.49 14.41 -5.90
C ASN A 234 -17.19 13.79 -5.37
N ALA A 235 -17.25 13.07 -4.24
CA ALA A 235 -16.10 12.42 -3.61
C ALA A 235 -15.28 11.54 -4.57
N ASN A 236 -15.94 10.81 -5.49
CA ASN A 236 -15.24 10.02 -6.52
C ASN A 236 -14.31 10.86 -7.38
N LEU A 237 -14.81 11.98 -7.90
CA LEU A 237 -14.03 12.88 -8.73
C LEU A 237 -12.86 13.44 -7.92
N TYR A 238 -13.10 13.82 -6.67
CA TYR A 238 -12.07 14.27 -5.75
C TYR A 238 -10.92 13.24 -5.60
N TYR A 239 -11.22 12.01 -5.20
CA TYR A 239 -10.18 11.00 -4.97
C TYR A 239 -9.46 10.59 -6.25
N LEU A 240 -10.16 10.54 -7.38
CA LEU A 240 -9.56 10.19 -8.67
C LEU A 240 -8.63 11.28 -9.19
N CYS A 241 -8.96 12.56 -8.99
CA CYS A 241 -8.06 13.65 -9.31
C CYS A 241 -6.79 13.60 -8.46
N TRP A 242 -6.91 13.40 -7.13
CA TRP A 242 -5.76 13.22 -6.24
C TRP A 242 -4.90 12.00 -6.61
N THR A 243 -5.54 10.87 -6.90
CA THR A 243 -4.82 9.64 -7.28
C THR A 243 -4.04 9.86 -8.57
N SER A 244 -4.62 10.55 -9.54
CA SER A 244 -3.97 10.86 -10.82
C SER A 244 -2.78 11.81 -10.62
N GLU A 245 -2.93 12.84 -9.78
CA GLU A 245 -1.84 13.77 -9.42
C GLU A 245 -0.69 13.04 -8.70
N ILE A 246 -1.00 12.17 -7.75
CA ILE A 246 0.02 11.36 -7.04
C ILE A 246 0.75 10.45 -8.03
N LEU A 247 0.04 9.77 -8.93
CA LEU A 247 0.63 8.87 -9.92
C LEU A 247 1.57 9.62 -10.88
N ILE A 248 1.19 10.83 -11.34
CA ILE A 248 2.07 11.61 -12.22
C ILE A 248 3.29 12.15 -11.47
N MET A 249 3.15 12.56 -10.21
CA MET A 249 4.29 12.98 -9.38
C MET A 249 5.27 11.83 -9.14
N VAL A 250 4.77 10.61 -8.88
CA VAL A 250 5.60 9.40 -8.76
C VAL A 250 6.33 9.11 -10.08
N LEU A 251 5.65 9.20 -11.22
CA LEU A 251 6.23 9.02 -12.54
C LEU A 251 7.34 10.04 -12.83
N LEU A 252 7.07 11.33 -12.60
CA LEU A 252 8.05 12.41 -12.79
C LEU A 252 9.28 12.21 -11.92
N TYR A 253 9.09 11.87 -10.65
CA TYR A 253 10.17 11.57 -9.73
C TYR A 253 11.02 10.40 -10.23
N GLN A 254 10.39 9.28 -10.61
CA GLN A 254 11.11 8.09 -11.08
C GLN A 254 11.90 8.38 -12.37
N VAL A 255 11.30 9.05 -13.35
CA VAL A 255 11.98 9.40 -14.61
C VAL A 255 13.11 10.39 -14.37
N GLY A 256 12.93 11.38 -13.49
CA GLY A 256 13.96 12.34 -13.13
C GLY A 256 15.18 11.69 -12.46
N VAL A 257 14.94 10.79 -11.51
CA VAL A 257 16.01 10.04 -10.83
C VAL A 257 16.78 9.14 -11.80
N ASP A 258 16.08 8.44 -12.67
CA ASP A 258 16.71 7.56 -13.66
C ASP A 258 17.48 8.35 -14.72
N SER A 259 16.96 9.51 -15.15
CA SER A 259 17.64 10.42 -16.06
C SER A 259 18.96 10.91 -15.46
N PHE A 260 18.93 11.40 -14.21
CA PHE A 260 20.13 11.85 -13.50
C PHE A 260 21.19 10.75 -13.40
N ARG A 261 20.75 9.51 -13.15
CA ARG A 261 21.65 8.35 -13.08
C ARG A 261 22.35 8.08 -14.41
N TRP A 262 21.63 8.15 -15.53
CA TRP A 262 22.20 7.91 -16.85
C TRP A 262 23.13 9.03 -17.27
N VAL A 263 22.79 10.29 -16.97
CA VAL A 263 23.69 11.44 -17.15
C VAL A 263 25.01 11.19 -16.40
N HIS A 264 24.92 10.79 -15.14
CA HIS A 264 26.11 10.51 -14.32
C HIS A 264 26.96 9.35 -14.88
N LYS A 265 26.31 8.27 -15.36
CA LYS A 265 27.03 7.16 -16.01
C LYS A 265 27.74 7.59 -17.29
N GLY A 266 27.13 8.50 -18.06
CA GLY A 266 27.72 9.04 -19.29
C GLY A 266 28.93 9.95 -19.02
N PHE A 267 28.96 10.63 -17.88
CA PHE A 267 30.09 11.48 -17.47
C PHE A 267 31.20 10.76 -16.73
N SER A 268 30.98 9.52 -16.28
CA SER A 268 32.08 8.69 -15.79
C SER A 268 33.07 8.54 -16.94
N PRO A 269 34.31 9.04 -16.84
CA PRO A 269 35.29 8.90 -17.91
C PRO A 269 35.37 7.41 -18.19
N GLN A 270 34.84 7.03 -19.34
CA GLN A 270 35.00 5.69 -19.86
C GLN A 270 36.50 5.56 -19.95
N GLU A 271 37.10 4.75 -19.07
CA GLU A 271 38.53 4.42 -19.14
C GLU A 271 38.74 3.99 -20.57
N ARG A 272 39.22 4.95 -21.36
CA ARG A 272 39.54 4.77 -22.74
C ARG A 272 40.75 3.90 -22.61
N SER A 273 40.50 2.60 -22.67
CA SER A 273 41.51 1.58 -22.87
C SER A 273 42.14 1.88 -24.23
N ASP A 274 42.90 2.96 -24.30
CA ASP A 274 43.88 3.26 -25.33
C ASP A 274 45.10 2.34 -25.09
N ASN A 275 44.83 1.06 -24.81
CA ASN A 275 45.79 -0.02 -24.96
C ASN A 275 45.77 -0.46 -26.43
N THR A 276 45.98 0.49 -27.35
CA THR A 276 46.68 0.19 -28.61
C THR A 276 48.18 0.16 -28.32
N ILE A 277 48.60 -0.70 -27.38
CA ILE A 277 49.98 -1.16 -27.32
C ILE A 277 49.99 -2.42 -28.19
N ILE A 278 50.65 -2.30 -29.34
CA ILE A 278 51.01 -3.41 -30.22
C ILE A 278 51.71 -4.46 -29.35
N GLN A 279 51.01 -5.54 -28.97
CA GLN A 279 51.66 -6.65 -28.27
C GLN A 279 52.45 -7.47 -29.29
N PRO A 280 53.78 -7.62 -29.12
CA PRO A 280 54.53 -8.66 -29.81
C PRO A 280 54.04 -10.03 -29.33
N THR A 281 54.08 -11.01 -30.24
CA THR A 281 53.65 -12.40 -30.03
C THR A 281 54.05 -12.95 -28.64
N PRO A 282 53.10 -13.47 -27.84
CA PRO A 282 53.36 -13.89 -26.48
C PRO A 282 54.25 -15.13 -26.45
N SER A 283 55.23 -15.11 -25.56
CA SER A 283 56.07 -16.28 -25.26
C SER A 283 55.28 -17.29 -24.41
N PHE A 284 55.66 -18.56 -24.42
CA PHE A 284 55.02 -19.63 -23.61
C PHE A 284 54.94 -19.31 -22.11
N HIS A 285 55.78 -18.40 -21.60
CA HIS A 285 55.74 -17.94 -20.22
C HIS A 285 54.56 -17.00 -19.91
N ASP A 286 54.09 -16.23 -20.91
CA ASP A 286 52.93 -15.35 -20.79
C ASP A 286 51.61 -16.13 -20.78
N GLN A 287 51.57 -17.32 -21.40
CA GLN A 287 50.41 -18.23 -21.33
C GLN A 287 50.22 -18.84 -19.93
N ILE A 288 51.31 -19.09 -19.20
CA ILE A 288 51.24 -19.60 -17.82
C ILE A 288 50.82 -18.48 -16.86
N HIS A 289 51.28 -17.24 -17.08
CA HIS A 289 50.77 -16.07 -16.35
C HIS A 289 49.32 -15.73 -16.73
N ALA A 290 48.86 -16.01 -17.95
CA ALA A 290 47.45 -15.91 -18.34
C ALA A 290 46.57 -16.97 -17.65
N MET A 291 47.07 -18.20 -17.46
CA MET A 291 46.35 -19.23 -16.69
C MET A 291 46.31 -18.91 -15.18
N LEU A 292 47.42 -18.47 -14.58
CA LEU A 292 47.44 -18.08 -13.18
C LEU A 292 46.69 -16.76 -12.93
N SER A 293 46.68 -15.83 -13.90
CA SER A 293 45.85 -14.63 -13.82
C SER A 293 44.38 -14.92 -14.11
N SER A 294 43.99 -15.98 -14.81
CA SER A 294 42.58 -16.31 -15.05
C SER A 294 41.77 -16.55 -13.76
N THR A 295 42.40 -17.11 -12.72
CA THR A 295 41.79 -17.26 -11.39
C THR A 295 41.77 -15.93 -10.61
N SER A 296 42.78 -15.07 -10.80
CA SER A 296 42.79 -13.72 -10.22
C SER A 296 41.79 -12.79 -10.91
N VAL A 297 41.62 -12.88 -12.23
CA VAL A 297 40.72 -12.07 -13.05
C VAL A 297 39.27 -12.51 -12.83
N SER A 298 39.00 -13.81 -12.66
CA SER A 298 37.65 -14.26 -12.28
C SER A 298 37.29 -13.83 -10.85
N ARG A 299 38.23 -13.88 -9.90
CA ARG A 299 38.02 -13.35 -8.54
C ARG A 299 37.84 -11.84 -8.54
N VAL A 300 38.69 -11.10 -9.22
CA VAL A 300 38.59 -9.64 -9.37
C VAL A 300 37.30 -9.26 -10.09
N ALA A 301 36.92 -9.95 -11.17
CA ALA A 301 35.65 -9.72 -11.86
C ALA A 301 34.43 -10.08 -10.99
N SER A 302 34.48 -11.17 -10.22
CA SER A 302 33.42 -11.54 -9.26
C SER A 302 33.31 -10.51 -8.12
N PHE A 303 34.44 -10.01 -7.63
CA PHE A 303 34.52 -8.96 -6.62
C PHE A 303 33.97 -7.63 -7.15
N TYR A 304 34.35 -7.22 -8.36
CA TYR A 304 33.78 -6.05 -9.03
C TYR A 304 32.28 -6.24 -9.30
N ARG A 305 31.82 -7.42 -9.74
CA ARG A 305 30.39 -7.72 -9.93
C ARG A 305 29.61 -7.65 -8.62
N GLN A 306 30.14 -8.21 -7.54
CA GLN A 306 29.51 -8.20 -6.23
C GLN A 306 29.47 -6.78 -5.67
N ARG A 307 30.57 -6.03 -5.76
CA ARG A 307 30.64 -4.61 -5.36
C ARG A 307 29.67 -3.76 -6.19
N ARG A 308 29.55 -4.02 -7.49
CA ARG A 308 28.58 -3.37 -8.37
C ARG A 308 27.14 -3.70 -7.96
N LYS A 309 26.83 -4.97 -7.66
CA LYS A 309 25.50 -5.40 -7.17
C LYS A 309 25.15 -4.73 -5.85
N THR A 310 26.08 -4.67 -4.90
CA THR A 310 25.90 -3.99 -3.61
C THR A 310 25.69 -2.49 -3.81
N TRP A 311 26.46 -1.86 -4.72
CA TRP A 311 26.27 -0.45 -5.08
C TRP A 311 24.92 -0.18 -5.76
N TYR A 312 24.46 -1.08 -6.65
CA TYR A 312 23.14 -1.01 -7.28
C TYR A 312 22.01 -1.12 -6.26
N GLN A 313 22.11 -2.06 -5.32
CA GLN A 313 21.14 -2.21 -4.22
C GLN A 313 21.14 -1.00 -3.29
N PHE A 314 22.32 -0.45 -2.99
CA PHE A 314 22.45 0.79 -2.21
C PHE A 314 21.73 1.96 -2.88
N LEU A 315 21.94 2.18 -4.20
CA LEU A 315 21.25 3.23 -4.94
C LEU A 315 19.73 3.04 -5.01
N ILE A 316 19.23 1.80 -5.11
CA ILE A 316 17.79 1.52 -5.10
C ILE A 316 17.19 1.86 -3.72
N ARG A 317 17.86 1.49 -2.62
CA ARG A 317 17.41 1.86 -1.27
C ARG A 317 17.43 3.38 -1.06
N LEU A 318 18.45 4.06 -1.57
CA LEU A 318 18.56 5.52 -1.50
C LEU A 318 17.47 6.23 -2.34
N ARG A 319 17.05 5.61 -3.45
CA ARG A 319 15.89 6.06 -4.26
C ARG A 319 14.58 5.93 -3.50
N GLU A 320 14.33 4.80 -2.85
CA GLU A 320 13.12 4.62 -2.05
C GLU A 320 13.04 5.68 -0.94
N ARG A 321 14.14 5.95 -0.24
CA ARG A 321 14.19 6.95 0.84
C ARG A 321 14.03 8.39 0.37
N SER A 322 14.76 8.79 -0.67
CA SER A 322 14.59 10.16 -1.20
C SER A 322 13.20 10.37 -1.80
N GLY A 323 12.59 9.33 -2.38
CA GLY A 323 11.19 9.38 -2.82
C GLY A 323 10.23 9.61 -1.67
N TYR A 324 10.42 8.91 -0.54
CA TYR A 324 9.60 9.13 0.66
C TYR A 324 9.75 10.55 1.21
N TRP A 325 10.96 11.12 1.21
CA TRP A 325 11.17 12.51 1.62
C TRP A 325 10.46 13.52 0.70
N VAL A 326 10.46 13.28 -0.61
CA VAL A 326 9.76 14.13 -1.58
C VAL A 326 8.25 14.06 -1.38
N VAL A 327 7.69 12.86 -1.19
CA VAL A 327 6.25 12.71 -0.92
C VAL A 327 5.88 13.35 0.43
N ALA A 328 6.69 13.13 1.47
CA ALA A 328 6.51 13.76 2.77
C ALA A 328 6.52 15.29 2.68
N PHE A 329 7.43 15.87 1.89
CA PHE A 329 7.51 17.30 1.61
C PHE A 329 6.24 17.86 0.98
N PHE A 330 5.72 17.23 -0.09
CA PHE A 330 4.50 17.70 -0.73
C PHE A 330 3.28 17.56 0.18
N ALA A 331 3.18 16.45 0.92
CA ALA A 331 2.11 16.24 1.87
C ALA A 331 2.16 17.25 3.03
N SER A 332 3.34 17.53 3.59
CA SER A 332 3.48 18.53 4.65
C SER A 332 3.23 19.97 4.16
N LEU A 333 3.61 20.26 2.91
CA LEU A 333 3.32 21.55 2.28
C LEU A 333 1.81 21.73 2.10
N LEU A 334 1.09 20.67 1.74
CA LEU A 334 -0.36 20.68 1.66
C LEU A 334 -1.00 20.87 3.04
N VAL A 335 -0.49 20.22 4.09
CA VAL A 335 -0.93 20.49 5.48
C VAL A 335 -0.75 21.96 5.83
N PHE A 336 0.42 22.53 5.53
CA PHE A 336 0.70 23.95 5.77
C PHE A 336 -0.23 24.88 4.98
N ALA A 337 -0.41 24.62 3.69
CA ALA A 337 -1.24 25.45 2.82
C ALA A 337 -2.73 25.37 3.19
N SER A 338 -3.28 24.17 3.43
CA SER A 338 -4.69 23.97 3.76
C SER A 338 -5.04 24.54 5.14
N SER A 339 -4.20 24.32 6.16
CA SER A 339 -4.45 24.92 7.48
C SER A 339 -4.22 26.43 7.49
N GLY A 340 -3.24 26.94 6.71
CA GLY A 340 -3.04 28.37 6.53
C GLY A 340 -4.20 29.04 5.80
N PHE A 341 -4.79 28.38 4.81
CA PHE A 341 -6.01 28.83 4.14
C PHE A 341 -7.17 28.93 5.12
N LEU A 342 -7.43 27.89 5.91
CA LEU A 342 -8.45 27.92 6.96
C LEU A 342 -8.25 29.08 7.93
N PHE A 343 -7.01 29.27 8.38
CA PHE A 343 -6.71 30.37 9.28
C PHE A 343 -7.02 31.73 8.64
N VAL A 344 -6.56 31.97 7.41
CA VAL A 344 -6.69 33.26 6.75
C VAL A 344 -8.10 33.54 6.24
N GLN A 345 -8.78 32.56 5.66
CA GLN A 345 -10.06 32.75 4.97
C GLN A 345 -11.27 32.48 5.86
N VAL A 346 -11.14 31.63 6.87
CA VAL A 346 -12.25 31.30 7.77
C VAL A 346 -12.08 32.04 9.08
N LEU A 347 -10.98 31.76 9.81
CA LEU A 347 -10.83 32.26 11.18
C LEU A 347 -10.62 33.78 11.26
N ILE A 348 -9.80 34.36 10.38
CA ILE A 348 -9.61 35.82 10.36
C ILE A 348 -10.90 36.52 9.96
N ASN A 349 -11.55 36.10 8.87
CA ASN A 349 -12.78 36.76 8.41
C ASN A 349 -13.89 36.70 9.46
N LEU A 350 -14.05 35.56 10.13
CA LEU A 350 -15.00 35.43 11.23
C LEU A 350 -14.67 36.36 12.41
N ALA A 351 -13.39 36.48 12.78
CA ALA A 351 -12.98 37.42 13.83
C ALA A 351 -13.22 38.89 13.43
N VAL A 352 -13.07 39.23 12.14
CA VAL A 352 -13.42 40.53 11.58
C VAL A 352 -14.92 40.79 11.69
N ASP A 353 -15.75 39.79 11.39
CA ASP A 353 -17.20 39.92 11.50
C ASP A 353 -17.66 40.10 12.96
N ILE A 354 -17.04 39.39 13.90
CA ILE A 354 -17.37 39.48 15.34
C ILE A 354 -16.97 40.85 15.92
N GLN A 355 -15.76 41.33 15.61
CA GLN A 355 -15.19 42.50 16.29
C GLN A 355 -15.22 43.81 15.47
N GLY A 356 -15.54 43.73 14.17
CA GLY A 356 -15.69 44.90 13.28
C GLY A 356 -14.39 45.64 12.96
N SER A 357 -13.24 45.01 13.18
CA SER A 357 -11.91 45.56 12.85
C SER A 357 -11.14 44.56 12.01
N SER A 358 -10.19 45.01 11.17
CA SER A 358 -9.40 44.14 10.29
C SER A 358 -7.94 43.95 10.73
N ASP A 359 -7.50 44.64 11.79
CA ASP A 359 -6.09 44.66 12.22
C ASP A 359 -5.91 43.81 13.49
N PHE A 360 -5.91 42.48 13.32
CA PHE A 360 -5.70 41.52 14.42
C PHE A 360 -4.35 40.84 14.34
N LYS A 361 -3.75 40.63 15.51
CA LYS A 361 -2.66 39.66 15.65
C LYS A 361 -3.23 38.25 15.79
N TYR A 362 -2.47 37.24 15.35
CA TYR A 362 -2.84 35.81 15.46
C TYR A 362 -3.38 35.41 16.84
N ARG A 363 -2.78 35.92 17.93
CA ARG A 363 -3.19 35.61 19.30
C ARG A 363 -4.54 36.24 19.67
N GLU A 364 -4.87 37.37 19.07
CA GLU A 364 -6.14 38.06 19.29
C GLU A 364 -7.27 37.30 18.59
N VAL A 365 -7.05 36.78 17.38
CA VAL A 365 -8.02 35.96 16.64
C VAL A 365 -8.52 34.78 17.48
N CYS A 366 -7.62 33.96 18.05
CA CYS A 366 -8.08 32.83 18.88
C CYS A 366 -8.79 33.28 20.16
N ALA A 367 -8.34 34.37 20.79
CA ALA A 367 -9.00 34.89 22.00
C ALA A 367 -10.41 35.45 21.73
N ILE A 368 -10.64 36.01 20.52
CA ILE A 368 -11.96 36.47 20.08
C ILE A 368 -12.88 35.27 19.86
N LEU A 369 -12.35 34.22 19.19
CA LEU A 369 -13.13 33.02 18.87
C LEU A 369 -13.41 32.13 20.08
N GLU A 370 -12.52 32.06 21.06
CA GLU A 370 -12.76 31.38 22.34
C GLU A 370 -13.97 31.96 23.10
N GLY A 371 -14.33 33.23 22.83
CA GLY A 371 -15.51 33.88 23.42
C GLY A 371 -16.82 33.62 22.67
N ASN A 372 -16.80 32.93 21.52
CA ASN A 372 -17.99 32.66 20.72
C ASN A 372 -18.50 31.23 20.98
N GLU A 373 -19.74 31.11 21.47
CA GLU A 373 -20.40 29.82 21.75
C GLU A 373 -20.58 28.95 20.48
N GLU A 374 -20.55 29.55 19.29
CA GLU A 374 -20.71 28.83 18.02
C GLU A 374 -19.47 28.01 17.61
N PHE A 375 -18.28 28.33 18.16
CA PHE A 375 -17.03 27.68 17.77
C PHE A 375 -16.44 26.87 18.92
N PRO A 376 -15.98 25.63 18.66
CA PRO A 376 -15.25 24.88 19.67
C PRO A 376 -14.00 25.65 20.11
N GLU A 377 -13.81 25.83 21.42
CA GLU A 377 -12.68 26.58 22.00
C GLU A 377 -11.31 26.12 21.44
N GLN A 378 -11.20 24.84 21.09
CA GLN A 378 -9.95 24.25 20.61
C GLN A 378 -9.72 24.40 19.10
N TYR A 379 -10.71 24.84 18.32
CA TYR A 379 -10.64 24.84 16.86
C TYR A 379 -9.50 25.74 16.33
N CYS A 380 -9.37 26.96 16.88
CA CYS A 380 -8.31 27.89 16.50
C CYS A 380 -6.92 27.35 16.88
N LEU A 381 -6.77 26.84 18.10
CA LEU A 381 -5.49 26.28 18.57
C LEU A 381 -5.05 25.06 17.75
N ARG A 382 -5.98 24.15 17.44
CA ARG A 382 -5.74 22.98 16.59
C ARG A 382 -5.33 23.39 15.17
N THR A 383 -5.94 24.43 14.61
CA THR A 383 -5.57 24.99 13.29
C THR A 383 -4.17 25.57 13.28
N VAL A 384 -3.82 26.39 14.28
CA VAL A 384 -2.47 26.96 14.42
C VAL A 384 -1.42 25.84 14.58
N PHE A 385 -1.72 24.81 15.37
CA PHE A 385 -0.85 23.66 15.52
C PHE A 385 -0.64 22.90 14.20
N ALA A 386 -1.71 22.73 13.40
CA ALA A 386 -1.62 22.12 12.08
C ALA A 386 -0.74 22.92 11.12
N THR A 387 -0.88 24.25 11.11
CA THR A 387 -0.03 25.12 10.30
C THR A 387 1.43 25.04 10.72
N LEU A 388 1.71 25.12 12.02
CA LEU A 388 3.07 25.05 12.53
C LEU A 388 3.73 23.68 12.27
N SER A 389 3.00 22.59 12.53
CA SER A 389 3.51 21.23 12.29
C SER A 389 3.77 20.97 10.81
N GLY A 390 2.87 21.42 9.91
CA GLY A 390 3.07 21.38 8.46
C GLY A 390 4.29 22.18 8.00
N ALA A 391 4.48 23.40 8.52
CA ALA A 391 5.65 24.24 8.20
C ALA A 391 6.97 23.59 8.64
N ILE A 392 7.04 23.10 9.89
CA ILE A 392 8.22 22.43 10.43
C ILE A 392 8.54 21.16 9.64
N ALA A 393 7.53 20.32 9.39
CA ALA A 393 7.71 19.09 8.61
C ALA A 393 8.18 19.37 7.18
N THR A 394 7.68 20.44 6.56
CA THR A 394 8.12 20.88 5.23
C THR A 394 9.59 21.29 5.23
N ALA A 395 9.99 22.14 6.19
CA ALA A 395 11.39 22.58 6.33
C ALA A 395 12.35 21.39 6.58
N ILE A 396 11.97 20.48 7.47
CA ILE A 396 12.75 19.27 7.76
C ILE A 396 12.82 18.36 6.53
N SER A 397 11.74 18.23 5.76
CA SER A 397 11.73 17.41 4.55
C SER A 397 12.63 17.97 3.47
N ILE A 398 12.63 19.31 3.27
CA ILE A 398 13.60 19.97 2.40
C ILE A 398 15.03 19.68 2.85
N PHE A 399 15.31 19.81 4.15
CA PHE A 399 16.64 19.53 4.69
C PHE A 399 17.05 18.06 4.49
N GLY A 400 16.13 17.11 4.69
CA GLY A 400 16.33 15.69 4.40
C GLY A 400 16.67 15.43 2.92
N ILE A 401 15.94 16.07 2.00
CA ILE A 401 16.21 15.99 0.55
C ILE A 401 17.61 16.55 0.24
N ILE A 402 17.96 17.73 0.78
CA ILE A 402 19.26 18.36 0.55
C ILE A 402 20.40 17.48 1.09
N LEU A 403 20.26 16.93 2.31
CA LEU A 403 21.24 16.02 2.87
C LEU A 403 21.43 14.78 1.98
N HIS A 404 20.35 14.17 1.50
CA HIS A 404 20.44 13.04 0.56
C HIS A 404 21.19 13.42 -0.72
N LEU A 405 20.95 14.60 -1.28
CA LEU A 405 21.67 15.09 -2.46
C LEU A 405 23.16 15.34 -2.19
N ILE A 406 23.51 15.89 -1.01
CA ILE A 406 24.89 16.15 -0.61
C ILE A 406 25.65 14.85 -0.34
N PHE A 407 25.10 13.95 0.48
CA PHE A 407 25.73 12.65 0.79
C PHE A 407 25.90 11.79 -0.46
N ARG A 408 24.96 11.88 -1.40
CA ARG A 408 25.08 11.20 -2.70
C ARG A 408 26.27 11.73 -3.52
N ARG A 409 26.57 13.03 -3.47
CA ARG A 409 27.75 13.61 -4.14
C ARG A 409 29.06 13.19 -3.46
N GLY A 410 29.11 13.22 -2.12
CA GLY A 410 30.33 12.86 -1.36
C GLY A 410 30.79 11.43 -1.60
N SER A 411 29.86 10.46 -1.54
CA SER A 411 30.19 9.03 -1.72
C SER A 411 30.79 8.68 -3.09
N VAL A 412 30.52 9.49 -4.11
CA VAL A 412 31.01 9.26 -5.47
C VAL A 412 32.40 9.85 -5.66
N SER A 413 32.65 11.05 -5.14
CA SER A 413 33.95 11.74 -5.28
C SER A 413 35.09 10.92 -4.67
N ASP A 414 34.89 10.35 -3.48
CA ASP A 414 35.92 9.58 -2.78
C ASP A 414 36.26 8.27 -3.49
N SER A 415 35.31 7.70 -4.24
CA SER A 415 35.53 6.45 -4.97
C SER A 415 36.36 6.61 -6.25
N ALA A 416 36.39 7.81 -6.84
CA ALA A 416 37.09 8.07 -8.09
C ALA A 416 38.57 8.44 -7.90
N GLN A 417 38.96 8.91 -6.71
CA GLN A 417 40.28 9.50 -6.48
C GLN A 417 41.33 8.51 -5.92
N THR A 418 40.92 7.34 -5.42
CA THR A 418 41.83 6.36 -4.78
C THR A 418 42.33 5.23 -5.68
N CYS A 419 42.14 5.27 -7.00
CA CYS A 419 42.62 4.23 -7.92
C CYS A 419 44.15 4.19 -8.16
N GLY A 420 44.94 5.03 -7.48
CA GLY A 420 46.40 5.11 -7.69
C GLY A 420 47.26 4.16 -6.83
N GLU A 421 46.82 3.75 -5.64
CA GLU A 421 47.61 2.91 -4.71
C GLU A 421 46.71 1.85 -4.06
N LEU A 422 46.66 0.66 -4.69
CA LEU A 422 45.43 -0.15 -4.77
C LEU A 422 45.18 -1.17 -3.65
N GLU A 423 46.09 -1.48 -2.72
CA GLU A 423 45.79 -2.49 -1.67
C GLU A 423 45.69 -1.91 -0.26
N VAL A 424 46.61 -1.03 0.14
CA VAL A 424 46.61 -0.45 1.49
C VAL A 424 45.49 0.58 1.66
N ALA A 425 45.21 1.38 0.62
CA ALA A 425 44.11 2.33 0.64
C ALA A 425 42.74 1.63 0.61
N ILE A 426 42.60 0.48 -0.06
CA ILE A 426 41.34 -0.28 -0.06
C ILE A 426 41.01 -0.79 1.35
N HIS A 427 42.02 -1.27 2.08
CA HIS A 427 41.79 -1.74 3.45
C HIS A 427 41.46 -0.59 4.41
N ALA A 428 42.12 0.56 4.27
CA ALA A 428 41.84 1.76 5.08
C ALA A 428 40.46 2.40 4.75
N VAL A 429 40.09 2.48 3.47
CA VAL A 429 38.79 3.01 3.04
C VAL A 429 37.65 2.06 3.43
N ALA A 430 37.86 0.74 3.36
CA ALA A 430 36.89 -0.23 3.86
C ALA A 430 36.67 -0.12 5.38
N MET A 431 37.70 0.26 6.14
CA MET A 431 37.56 0.52 7.59
C MET A 431 36.95 1.88 7.93
N LEU A 432 37.09 2.90 7.07
CA LEU A 432 36.52 4.24 7.30
C LEU A 432 35.06 4.40 6.80
N GLN A 433 34.65 3.66 5.77
CA GLN A 433 33.26 3.66 5.26
C GLN A 433 32.15 3.36 6.29
N PRO A 434 32.30 2.45 7.27
CA PRO A 434 31.24 2.21 8.25
C PRO A 434 31.03 3.40 9.20
N VAL A 435 32.01 4.27 9.40
CA VAL A 435 31.90 5.40 10.34
C VAL A 435 31.05 6.53 9.75
N SER A 436 31.28 6.89 8.49
CA SER A 436 30.54 7.99 7.83
C SER A 436 29.08 7.65 7.54
N SER A 437 28.81 6.41 7.11
CA SER A 437 27.45 5.91 6.85
C SER A 437 26.59 5.86 8.12
N ASN A 438 27.20 5.51 9.26
CA ASN A 438 26.50 5.46 10.54
C ASN A 438 26.07 6.87 11.02
N ILE A 439 26.93 7.88 10.85
CA ILE A 439 26.59 9.28 11.22
C ILE A 439 25.43 9.80 10.37
N SER A 440 25.49 9.62 9.04
CA SER A 440 24.44 10.06 8.12
C SER A 440 23.08 9.43 8.47
N LEU A 441 23.07 8.11 8.74
CA LEU A 441 21.86 7.38 9.08
C LEU A 441 21.27 7.80 10.44
N LYS A 442 22.12 8.10 11.42
CA LYS A 442 21.69 8.66 12.72
C LYS A 442 21.06 10.05 12.55
N ILE A 443 21.67 10.92 11.74
CA ILE A 443 21.10 12.24 11.44
C ILE A 443 19.74 12.08 10.74
N GLU A 444 19.63 11.21 9.73
CA GLU A 444 18.35 10.93 9.05
C GLU A 444 17.28 10.37 10.00
N PHE A 445 17.68 9.50 10.93
CA PHE A 445 16.80 8.99 11.97
C PHE A 445 16.27 10.12 12.87
N PHE A 446 17.13 11.00 13.38
CA PHE A 446 16.69 12.14 14.21
C PHE A 446 15.79 13.12 13.43
N LEU A 447 16.16 13.40 12.17
CA LEU A 447 15.37 14.27 11.30
C LEU A 447 14.01 13.68 10.94
N SER A 448 13.85 12.36 10.89
CA SER A 448 12.54 11.74 10.65
C SER A 448 11.75 11.53 11.94
N LEU A 449 12.40 11.32 13.08
CA LEU A 449 11.74 11.11 14.38
C LEU A 449 10.94 12.35 14.84
N ILE A 450 11.54 13.54 14.79
CA ILE A 450 10.90 14.80 15.22
C ILE A 450 9.57 15.04 14.46
N PRO A 451 9.56 15.09 13.12
CA PRO A 451 8.32 15.28 12.37
C PRO A 451 7.38 14.07 12.46
N THR A 452 7.86 12.83 12.70
CA THR A 452 6.95 11.70 12.99
C THR A 452 6.13 11.97 14.25
N LEU A 453 6.75 12.47 15.31
CA LEU A 453 6.05 12.80 16.55
C LEU A 453 5.12 14.01 16.36
N LEU A 454 5.61 15.09 15.74
CA LEU A 454 4.82 16.30 15.51
C LEU A 454 3.62 16.03 14.59
N LEU A 455 3.83 15.34 13.46
CA LEU A 455 2.75 15.00 12.55
C LEU A 455 1.84 13.92 13.10
N GLY A 456 2.34 13.00 13.94
CA GLY A 456 1.51 12.04 14.66
C GLY A 456 0.54 12.74 15.61
N LEU A 457 1.03 13.74 16.36
CA LEU A 457 0.16 14.59 17.18
C LEU A 457 -0.77 15.44 16.32
N ASN A 458 -0.29 15.99 15.20
CA ASN A 458 -1.14 16.77 14.29
C ASN A 458 -2.26 15.92 13.71
N ALA A 459 -1.94 14.69 13.33
CA ALA A 459 -2.89 13.72 12.83
C ALA A 459 -3.85 13.18 13.91
N ILE A 460 -3.68 13.55 15.18
CA ILE A 460 -4.68 13.35 16.24
C ILE A 460 -5.48 14.64 16.43
N PHE A 461 -4.81 15.78 16.60
CA PHE A 461 -5.44 17.04 16.95
C PHE A 461 -6.21 17.69 15.79
N ALA A 462 -5.60 17.75 14.61
CA ALA A 462 -6.20 18.40 13.45
C ALA A 462 -7.41 17.62 12.92
N THR A 463 -7.43 16.31 13.12
CA THR A 463 -8.41 15.37 12.54
C THR A 463 -9.35 14.78 13.59
N GLY A 464 -9.19 15.15 14.86
CA GLY A 464 -10.12 14.84 15.94
C GLY A 464 -11.48 15.50 15.71
N VAL A 465 -12.40 15.28 16.63
CA VAL A 465 -13.84 15.61 16.50
C VAL A 465 -14.08 17.08 16.23
N GLN A 466 -13.34 17.93 16.95
CA GLN A 466 -13.38 19.38 16.82
C GLN A 466 -12.14 19.91 16.07
N GLY A 467 -11.48 19.04 15.31
CA GLY A 467 -10.30 19.39 14.55
C GLY A 467 -10.65 20.06 13.22
N PRO A 468 -9.85 21.03 12.74
CA PRO A 468 -10.09 21.71 11.46
C PRO A 468 -10.14 20.81 10.22
N ALA A 469 -9.68 19.57 10.33
CA ALA A 469 -9.70 18.62 9.23
C ALA A 469 -11.01 17.82 9.13
N SER A 470 -11.94 17.93 10.09
CA SER A 470 -13.33 17.48 9.88
C SER A 470 -13.97 18.27 8.74
N GLU A 471 -13.68 19.58 8.72
CA GLU A 471 -14.16 20.51 7.71
C GLU A 471 -13.35 20.35 6.43
N VAL A 472 -12.01 20.35 6.51
CA VAL A 472 -11.16 20.33 5.30
C VAL A 472 -10.56 18.96 5.04
N GLY A 473 -11.20 18.20 4.15
CA GLY A 473 -10.76 16.86 3.77
C GLY A 473 -9.31 16.79 3.24
N ASN A 474 -8.85 17.83 2.54
CA ASN A 474 -7.45 17.92 2.10
C ASN A 474 -6.47 17.90 3.28
N LEU A 475 -6.78 18.65 4.36
CA LEU A 475 -5.96 18.71 5.56
C LEU A 475 -5.91 17.35 6.26
N TYR A 476 -7.04 16.63 6.26
CA TYR A 476 -7.15 15.29 6.83
C TYR A 476 -6.18 14.32 6.15
N TYR A 477 -6.32 14.15 4.83
CA TYR A 477 -5.50 13.19 4.08
C TYR A 477 -4.03 13.60 4.04
N ALA A 478 -3.73 14.89 3.86
CA ALA A 478 -2.37 15.39 3.85
C ALA A 478 -1.63 15.09 5.17
N SER A 479 -2.32 15.26 6.31
CA SER A 479 -1.76 15.02 7.64
C SER A 479 -1.35 13.57 7.82
N PHE A 480 -2.23 12.62 7.45
CA PHE A 480 -1.93 11.19 7.55
C PHE A 480 -0.89 10.72 6.54
N VAL A 481 -0.98 11.17 5.29
CA VAL A 481 0.02 10.83 4.27
C VAL A 481 1.40 11.30 4.73
N SER A 482 1.53 12.55 5.16
CA SER A 482 2.80 13.08 5.65
C SER A 482 3.31 12.29 6.86
N PHE A 483 2.45 12.01 7.84
CA PHE A 483 2.80 11.18 8.99
C PHE A 483 3.32 9.78 8.60
N PHE A 484 2.60 9.04 7.75
CA PHE A 484 2.97 7.67 7.38
C PHE A 484 4.27 7.61 6.56
N PHE A 485 4.51 8.56 5.66
CA PHE A 485 5.75 8.59 4.88
C PHE A 485 6.96 8.92 5.76
N ILE A 486 6.84 9.87 6.69
CA ILE A 486 7.92 10.20 7.62
C ILE A 486 8.17 9.05 8.61
N LEU A 487 7.11 8.42 9.12
CA LEU A 487 7.21 7.21 9.94
C LEU A 487 7.93 6.09 9.17
N ARG A 488 7.63 5.92 7.88
CA ARG A 488 8.28 4.91 7.03
C ARG A 488 9.78 5.16 6.87
N ILE A 489 10.19 6.43 6.74
CA ILE A 489 11.60 6.84 6.72
C ILE A 489 12.25 6.48 8.06
N CYS A 490 11.65 6.90 9.17
CA CYS A 490 12.14 6.62 10.53
C CYS A 490 12.38 5.10 10.74
N LEU A 491 11.41 4.28 10.36
CA LEU A 491 11.53 2.82 10.42
C LEU A 491 12.60 2.26 9.49
N GLY A 492 12.72 2.81 8.29
CA GLY A 492 13.78 2.47 7.35
C GLY A 492 15.17 2.75 7.92
N CYS A 493 15.34 3.81 8.72
CA CYS A 493 16.58 4.13 9.41
C CYS A 493 16.85 3.18 10.58
N ILE A 494 15.85 2.88 11.41
CA ILE A 494 15.98 1.92 12.53
C ILE A 494 16.39 0.53 12.01
N GLU A 495 15.71 0.04 10.96
CA GLU A 495 16.00 -1.26 10.36
C GLU A 495 17.43 -1.36 9.83
N GLU A 496 17.94 -0.29 9.20
CA GLU A 496 19.30 -0.29 8.68
C GLU A 496 20.35 -0.13 9.77
N LEU A 497 20.11 0.71 10.79
CA LEU A 497 21.00 0.82 11.95
C LEU A 497 21.19 -0.54 12.63
N ARG A 498 20.09 -1.27 12.84
CA ARG A 498 20.12 -2.63 13.40
C ARG A 498 20.83 -3.63 12.51
N SER A 499 20.68 -3.53 11.19
CA SER A 499 21.41 -4.38 10.25
C SER A 499 22.91 -4.13 10.32
N ILE A 500 23.35 -2.87 10.49
CA ILE A 500 24.76 -2.51 10.63
C ILE A 500 25.31 -3.05 11.95
N GLU A 501 24.58 -2.89 13.06
CA GLU A 501 24.95 -3.42 14.38
C GLU A 501 25.11 -4.95 14.36
N ALA A 502 24.17 -5.66 13.73
CA ALA A 502 24.23 -7.13 13.62
C ALA A 502 25.48 -7.59 12.85
N ASN A 503 25.76 -6.97 11.70
CA ASN A 503 26.94 -7.29 10.89
C ASN A 503 28.26 -6.96 11.62
N ALA A 504 28.28 -5.88 12.42
CA ALA A 504 29.46 -5.48 13.19
C ALA A 504 29.81 -6.50 14.27
N HIS A 505 28.81 -7.05 14.97
CA HIS A 505 29.01 -8.12 15.94
C HIS A 505 29.55 -9.40 15.30
N GLU A 506 28.98 -9.82 14.16
CA GLU A 506 29.47 -10.99 13.42
C GLU A 506 30.94 -10.84 12.98
N THR A 507 31.30 -9.64 12.52
CA THR A 507 32.67 -9.35 12.10
C THR A 507 33.64 -9.36 13.27
N ALA A 508 33.24 -8.81 14.43
CA ALA A 508 34.05 -8.81 15.64
C ALA A 508 34.28 -10.24 16.18
N ASP A 509 33.22 -11.07 16.24
CA ASP A 509 33.31 -12.45 16.69
C ASP A 509 34.19 -13.31 15.75
N GLY A 510 34.08 -13.08 14.43
CA GLY A 510 34.94 -13.73 13.43
C GLY A 510 36.42 -13.36 13.56
N LEU A 511 36.73 -12.09 13.85
CA LEU A 511 38.10 -11.61 14.07
C LEU A 511 38.71 -12.18 15.35
N VAL A 512 37.93 -12.26 16.44
CA VAL A 512 38.39 -12.88 17.69
C VAL A 512 38.66 -14.37 17.47
N ALA A 513 37.77 -15.08 16.77
CA ALA A 513 37.96 -16.49 16.43
C ALA A 513 39.23 -16.72 15.60
N HIS A 514 39.51 -15.87 14.60
CA HIS A 514 40.74 -15.96 13.80
C HIS A 514 42.00 -15.68 14.63
N SER A 515 41.97 -14.67 15.50
CA SER A 515 43.13 -14.31 16.33
C SER A 515 43.53 -15.40 17.34
N ILE A 516 42.56 -16.20 17.81
CA ILE A 516 42.81 -17.33 18.71
C ILE A 516 43.45 -18.51 17.96
N VAL A 517 43.14 -18.70 16.67
CA VAL A 517 43.69 -19.79 15.84
C VAL A 517 45.14 -19.54 15.44
N GLU A 518 45.55 -18.29 15.20
CA GLU A 518 46.95 -17.98 14.84
C GLU A 518 47.93 -17.98 16.04
N GLY A 519 47.44 -17.87 17.27
CA GLY A 519 48.28 -17.78 18.48
C GLY A 519 48.63 -19.09 19.17
N GLY A 520 48.01 -20.22 18.79
CA GLY A 520 48.13 -21.48 19.52
C GLY A 520 48.53 -22.67 18.64
N SER A 521 49.75 -23.17 18.81
CA SER A 521 50.16 -24.50 18.32
C SER A 521 49.43 -25.58 19.12
N ILE A 522 48.15 -25.80 18.83
CA ILE A 522 47.30 -26.74 19.56
C ILE A 522 47.07 -27.98 18.72
N SER A 523 47.40 -29.12 19.31
CA SER A 523 47.27 -30.49 18.83
C SER A 523 45.92 -30.82 18.18
N ASP A 524 45.96 -31.48 17.02
CA ASP A 524 44.89 -31.88 16.09
C ASP A 524 43.66 -32.66 16.64
N SER A 525 43.48 -32.83 17.95
CA SER A 525 42.49 -33.77 18.51
C SER A 525 41.18 -33.16 19.04
N GLN A 526 40.97 -31.84 18.97
CA GLN A 526 39.73 -31.19 19.46
C GLN A 526 38.90 -30.43 18.40
N SER A 527 39.24 -30.50 17.11
CA SER A 527 38.56 -29.71 16.07
C SER A 527 37.16 -30.21 15.67
N SER A 528 36.72 -31.39 16.13
CA SER A 528 35.46 -32.01 15.66
C SER A 528 34.20 -31.62 16.44
N MET A 529 34.30 -30.93 17.58
CA MET A 529 33.13 -30.51 18.37
C MET A 529 32.76 -29.02 18.26
N ALA A 530 33.68 -28.17 17.80
CA ALA A 530 33.45 -26.72 17.72
C ALA A 530 32.75 -26.26 16.41
N SER A 531 32.59 -27.13 15.40
CA SER A 531 32.03 -26.76 14.10
C SER A 531 30.49 -26.76 14.02
N ASN A 532 29.79 -27.25 15.05
CA ASN A 532 28.32 -27.39 14.99
C ASN A 532 27.52 -26.22 15.59
N SER A 533 28.17 -25.21 16.18
CA SER A 533 27.49 -24.07 16.80
C SER A 533 27.68 -22.74 16.08
N SER A 534 28.28 -22.72 14.89
CA SER A 534 28.18 -21.54 14.02
C SER A 534 26.74 -21.46 13.54
N GLY A 535 25.88 -20.84 14.36
CA GLY A 535 24.46 -20.66 14.09
C GLY A 535 24.30 -20.02 12.72
N CYS A 536 24.00 -20.84 11.73
CA CYS A 536 23.86 -20.39 10.36
C CYS A 536 22.68 -19.41 10.35
N TYR A 537 23.01 -18.14 10.19
CA TYR A 537 22.03 -17.07 10.15
C TYR A 537 21.06 -17.34 9.01
N ASP A 538 19.79 -17.57 9.34
CA ASP A 538 18.78 -17.80 8.34
C ASP A 538 18.29 -16.45 7.78
N PRO A 539 18.65 -16.07 6.53
CA PRO A 539 18.20 -14.82 5.92
C PRO A 539 16.66 -14.73 5.83
N TYR A 540 15.95 -15.87 5.78
CA TYR A 540 14.49 -15.91 5.77
C TYR A 540 13.91 -15.42 7.10
N ALA A 541 14.47 -15.86 8.23
CA ALA A 541 14.04 -15.44 9.56
C ALA A 541 14.11 -13.91 9.75
N MET A 542 15.10 -13.25 9.15
CA MET A 542 15.25 -11.78 9.22
C MET A 542 14.32 -11.02 8.29
N LYS A 543 14.01 -11.56 7.11
CA LYS A 543 12.95 -11.01 6.24
C LYS A 543 11.62 -11.07 6.97
N GLU A 544 11.31 -12.20 7.61
CA GLU A 544 10.10 -12.38 8.39
C GLU A 544 10.04 -11.47 9.62
N ARG A 545 11.16 -11.32 10.34
CA ARG A 545 11.28 -10.41 11.49
C ARG A 545 10.90 -8.99 11.14
N ARG A 546 11.43 -8.46 10.03
CA ARG A 546 11.10 -7.11 9.55
C ARG A 546 9.62 -6.97 9.20
N GLY A 547 9.03 -7.98 8.56
CA GLY A 547 7.60 -8.00 8.28
C GLY A 547 6.74 -7.94 9.54
N ARG A 548 7.06 -8.75 10.56
CA ARG A 548 6.35 -8.78 11.85
C ARG A 548 6.54 -7.47 12.64
N LEU A 549 7.76 -6.95 12.68
CA LEU A 549 8.09 -5.68 13.34
C LEU A 549 7.20 -4.54 12.83
N ARG A 550 7.12 -4.38 11.50
CA ARG A 550 6.27 -3.35 10.89
C ARG A 550 4.79 -3.54 11.22
N ARG A 551 4.28 -4.77 11.10
CA ARG A 551 2.87 -5.06 11.39
C ARG A 551 2.50 -4.77 12.84
N PHE A 552 3.32 -5.16 13.81
CA PHE A 552 3.05 -4.83 15.22
C PHE A 552 3.11 -3.33 15.51
N LEU A 553 4.05 -2.60 14.89
CA LEU A 553 4.09 -1.15 15.05
C LEU A 553 2.87 -0.46 14.44
N PHE A 554 2.49 -0.81 13.21
CA PHE A 554 1.30 -0.24 12.60
C PHE A 554 0.05 -0.59 13.40
N LEU A 555 -0.09 -1.83 13.87
CA LEU A 555 -1.20 -2.20 14.75
C LEU A 555 -1.20 -1.35 16.02
N ALA A 556 -0.04 -1.12 16.63
CA ALA A 556 0.06 -0.26 17.82
C ALA A 556 -0.39 1.18 17.55
N ILE A 557 0.11 1.78 16.47
CA ILE A 557 -0.19 3.18 16.11
C ILE A 557 -1.66 3.34 15.74
N LEU A 558 -2.19 2.51 14.84
CA LEU A 558 -3.58 2.61 14.40
C LEU A 558 -4.53 2.37 15.59
N SER A 559 -4.19 1.44 16.49
CA SER A 559 -4.99 1.20 17.69
C SER A 559 -4.94 2.36 18.68
N ALA A 560 -3.77 3.00 18.83
CA ALA A 560 -3.62 4.19 19.67
C ALA A 560 -4.40 5.38 19.11
N LEU A 561 -4.36 5.60 17.79
CA LEU A 561 -5.13 6.64 17.11
C LEU A 561 -6.64 6.43 17.25
N CYS A 562 -7.09 5.18 17.11
CA CYS A 562 -8.49 4.79 17.34
C CYS A 562 -8.93 5.13 18.78
N SER A 563 -8.14 4.70 19.79
CA SER A 563 -8.42 4.99 21.19
C SER A 563 -8.43 6.49 21.50
N ALA A 564 -7.46 7.23 20.97
CA ALA A 564 -7.37 8.68 21.16
C ALA A 564 -8.56 9.41 20.52
N SER A 565 -9.03 8.96 19.36
CA SER A 565 -10.19 9.53 18.69
C SER A 565 -11.49 9.22 19.43
N ALA A 566 -11.65 7.99 19.92
CA ALA A 566 -12.77 7.61 20.77
C ALA A 566 -12.77 8.38 22.11
N TRP A 567 -11.59 8.67 22.65
CA TRP A 567 -11.46 9.52 23.84
C TRP A 567 -11.82 10.99 23.55
N ASP A 568 -11.35 11.55 22.43
CA ASP A 568 -11.72 12.91 22.00
C ASP A 568 -13.24 13.00 21.79
N ALA A 569 -13.87 11.98 21.21
CA ALA A 569 -15.32 11.87 21.09
C ALA A 569 -16.03 11.91 22.44
N ALA A 570 -15.57 11.09 23.38
CA ALA A 570 -16.16 10.99 24.71
C ALA A 570 -16.07 12.29 25.52
N VAL A 571 -14.97 13.04 25.37
CA VAL A 571 -14.75 14.30 26.10
C VAL A 571 -15.61 15.43 25.55
N ASN A 572 -15.92 15.39 24.26
CA ASN A 572 -16.71 16.42 23.58
C ASN A 572 -18.22 16.11 23.56
N GLN A 573 -18.67 15.08 24.28
CA GLN A 573 -20.09 14.78 24.44
C GLN A 573 -20.63 15.51 25.68
N ASP A 574 -21.67 16.33 25.51
CA ASP A 574 -22.22 17.20 26.57
C ASP A 574 -22.74 16.41 27.79
N ASP A 575 -23.17 15.17 27.56
CA ASP A 575 -23.55 14.23 28.60
C ASP A 575 -22.33 13.40 29.02
N TYR A 576 -21.75 13.73 30.18
CA TYR A 576 -20.61 12.99 30.78
C TYR A 576 -20.86 11.47 30.98
N GLU A 577 -22.07 10.96 30.75
CA GLU A 577 -22.42 9.55 30.89
C GLU A 577 -22.10 8.73 29.64
N THR A 578 -20.82 8.37 29.48
CA THR A 578 -20.39 7.41 28.45
C THR A 578 -20.98 6.01 28.67
N SER A 579 -21.63 5.48 27.64
CA SER A 579 -22.25 4.15 27.64
C SER A 579 -21.21 3.04 27.81
N ARG A 580 -21.63 1.84 28.24
CA ARG A 580 -20.71 0.70 28.38
C ARG A 580 -20.08 0.30 27.04
N ARG A 581 -20.82 0.47 25.93
CA ARG A 581 -20.36 0.19 24.57
C ARG A 581 -19.29 1.22 24.15
N GLN A 582 -19.56 2.49 24.37
CA GLN A 582 -18.61 3.59 24.15
C GLN A 582 -17.29 3.43 24.95
N LYS A 583 -17.38 3.05 26.23
CA LYS A 583 -16.19 2.72 27.04
C LYS A 583 -15.37 1.58 26.44
N TYR A 584 -16.04 0.57 25.88
CA TYR A 584 -15.36 -0.53 25.20
C TYR A 584 -14.58 -0.05 23.98
N VAL A 585 -15.16 0.83 23.16
CA VAL A 585 -14.52 1.45 21.97
C VAL A 585 -13.28 2.28 22.35
N ILE A 586 -13.21 2.82 23.57
CA ILE A 586 -12.00 3.50 24.06
C ILE A 586 -10.95 2.49 24.52
N TYR A 587 -11.33 1.54 25.38
CA TYR A 587 -10.38 0.68 26.09
C TYR A 587 -9.84 -0.46 25.24
N ALA A 588 -10.65 -1.07 24.37
CA ALA A 588 -10.20 -2.22 23.58
C ALA A 588 -9.05 -1.84 22.62
N PRO A 589 -9.13 -0.75 21.83
CA PRO A 589 -7.99 -0.28 21.03
C PRO A 589 -6.79 0.11 21.88
N ALA A 590 -6.97 0.72 23.07
CA ALA A 590 -5.86 1.05 23.96
C ALA A 590 -5.08 -0.19 24.42
N VAL A 591 -5.80 -1.26 24.79
CA VAL A 591 -5.20 -2.54 25.19
C VAL A 591 -4.45 -3.18 24.02
N VAL A 592 -5.04 -3.18 22.81
CA VAL A 592 -4.35 -3.69 21.62
C VAL A 592 -3.12 -2.86 21.30
N ALA A 593 -3.18 -1.53 21.44
CA ALA A 593 -2.05 -0.63 21.23
C ALA A 593 -0.89 -0.96 22.18
N LEU A 594 -1.20 -1.14 23.46
CA LEU A 594 -0.21 -1.48 24.50
C LEU A 594 0.45 -2.84 24.22
N ILE A 595 -0.35 -3.88 23.98
CA ILE A 595 0.17 -5.22 23.70
C ILE A 595 1.03 -5.22 22.42
N SER A 596 0.55 -4.56 21.36
CA SER A 596 1.28 -4.46 20.09
C SER A 596 2.59 -3.69 20.23
N THR A 597 2.63 -2.64 21.08
CA THR A 597 3.85 -1.90 21.40
C THR A 597 4.87 -2.78 22.12
N ILE A 598 4.42 -3.61 23.07
CA ILE A 598 5.30 -4.58 23.76
C ILE A 598 5.86 -5.58 22.75
N LEU A 599 5.02 -6.14 21.87
CA LEU A 599 5.47 -7.09 20.84
C LEU A 599 6.41 -6.45 19.82
N PHE A 600 6.18 -5.19 19.46
CA PHE A 600 7.10 -4.40 18.64
C PHE A 600 8.46 -4.25 19.33
N ALA A 601 8.49 -3.84 20.61
CA ALA A 601 9.72 -3.72 21.39
C ALA A 601 10.46 -5.06 21.52
N MET A 602 9.73 -6.17 21.73
CA MET A 602 10.32 -7.51 21.73
C MET A 602 10.89 -7.88 20.36
N CYS A 603 10.25 -7.50 19.26
CA CYS A 603 10.77 -7.73 17.91
C CYS A 603 12.05 -6.91 17.62
N LEU A 604 12.26 -5.76 18.29
CA LEU A 604 13.49 -4.96 18.14
C LEU A 604 14.72 -5.64 18.76
N HIS A 605 14.54 -6.50 19.77
CA HIS A 605 15.64 -7.21 20.42
C HIS A 605 15.78 -8.65 19.89
N THR A 606 16.98 -9.04 19.43
CA THR A 606 17.18 -10.35 18.76
C THR A 606 16.86 -11.53 19.67
N SER A 607 17.26 -11.49 20.94
CA SER A 607 16.96 -12.57 21.90
C SER A 607 15.46 -12.68 22.20
N SER A 608 14.75 -11.55 22.22
CA SER A 608 13.31 -11.52 22.53
C SER A 608 12.46 -11.87 21.32
N TYR A 609 12.99 -11.69 20.10
CA TYR A 609 12.33 -12.11 18.86
C TYR A 609 12.09 -13.62 18.81
N ALA A 610 12.96 -14.43 19.42
CA ALA A 610 12.76 -15.88 19.53
C ALA A 610 11.48 -16.26 20.29
N ILE A 611 10.97 -15.37 21.15
CA ILE A 611 9.69 -15.57 21.86
C ILE A 611 8.53 -15.19 20.94
N THR A 612 8.63 -14.07 20.22
CA THR A 612 7.56 -13.62 19.32
C THR A 612 7.42 -14.51 18.09
N THR A 613 8.46 -15.26 17.70
CA THR A 613 8.37 -16.23 16.62
C THR A 613 7.60 -17.50 16.96
N GLN A 614 7.51 -17.84 18.25
CA GLN A 614 6.82 -19.05 18.68
C GLN A 614 5.32 -18.91 18.49
N LEU A 615 4.70 -19.96 17.94
CA LEU A 615 3.26 -20.01 17.68
C LEU A 615 2.44 -19.75 18.97
N TRP A 616 2.89 -20.30 20.10
CA TRP A 616 2.20 -20.18 21.39
C TRP A 616 2.13 -18.75 21.92
N CYS A 617 3.18 -17.94 21.70
CA CYS A 617 3.20 -16.56 22.19
C CYS A 617 2.76 -15.60 21.07
N GLY A 618 3.51 -15.52 19.97
CA GLY A 618 3.23 -14.58 18.89
C GLY A 618 1.95 -14.91 18.12
N GLY A 619 1.73 -16.19 17.82
CA GLY A 619 0.57 -16.65 17.05
C GLY A 619 -0.75 -16.52 17.82
N VAL A 620 -0.83 -17.10 19.03
CA VAL A 620 -2.03 -17.02 19.88
C VAL A 620 -2.39 -15.57 20.19
N LEU A 621 -1.41 -14.74 20.53
CA LEU A 621 -1.66 -13.33 20.81
C LEU A 621 -2.12 -12.58 19.56
N SER A 622 -1.57 -12.89 18.37
CA SER A 622 -2.05 -12.29 17.12
C SER A 622 -3.50 -12.68 16.80
N VAL A 623 -3.90 -13.92 17.09
CA VAL A 623 -5.32 -14.36 16.96
C VAL A 623 -6.19 -13.62 17.97
N ALA A 624 -5.76 -13.52 19.23
CA ALA A 624 -6.50 -12.80 20.27
C ALA A 624 -6.69 -11.32 19.92
N LEU A 625 -5.63 -10.63 19.47
CA LEU A 625 -5.69 -9.24 19.03
C LEU A 625 -6.63 -9.07 17.82
N PHE A 626 -6.64 -10.02 16.88
CA PHE A 626 -7.57 -10.00 15.76
C PHE A 626 -9.02 -10.17 16.21
N VAL A 627 -9.30 -11.08 17.15
CA VAL A 627 -10.65 -11.29 17.70
C VAL A 627 -11.14 -10.07 18.48
N VAL A 628 -10.27 -9.45 19.30
CA VAL A 628 -10.60 -8.21 20.01
C VAL A 628 -10.98 -7.10 19.03
N TRP A 629 -10.18 -6.91 17.97
CA TRP A 629 -10.49 -5.93 16.93
C TRP A 629 -11.76 -6.26 16.15
N LEU A 630 -12.02 -7.54 15.88
CA LEU A 630 -13.25 -7.94 15.20
C LEU A 630 -14.48 -7.60 16.06
N ALA A 631 -14.40 -7.82 17.37
CA ALA A 631 -15.45 -7.44 18.30
C ALA A 631 -15.59 -5.91 18.43
N ASP A 632 -14.47 -5.19 18.51
CA ASP A 632 -14.45 -3.73 18.54
C ASP A 632 -15.07 -3.11 17.29
N LEU A 633 -14.69 -3.58 16.10
CA LEU A 633 -15.21 -3.09 14.83
C LEU A 633 -16.75 -3.22 14.76
N ILE A 634 -17.33 -4.29 15.30
CA ILE A 634 -18.79 -4.47 15.34
C ILE A 634 -19.45 -3.37 16.18
N VAL A 635 -18.86 -3.01 17.32
CA VAL A 635 -19.39 -1.96 18.21
C VAL A 635 -19.14 -0.58 17.61
N THR A 636 -17.92 -0.35 17.09
CA THR A 636 -17.49 0.91 16.47
C THR A 636 -18.22 1.20 15.15
N MET A 637 -18.77 0.21 14.45
CA MET A 637 -19.55 0.43 13.23
C MET A 637 -21.07 0.30 13.45
N HIS A 638 -21.52 0.26 14.70
CA HIS A 638 -22.94 0.16 15.00
C HIS A 638 -23.62 1.54 14.90
N SER A 639 -24.70 1.64 14.14
CA SER A 639 -25.34 2.92 13.79
C SER A 639 -26.07 3.62 14.94
N GLU A 640 -26.48 2.91 16.00
CA GLU A 640 -27.25 3.49 17.11
C GLU A 640 -26.39 4.12 18.22
N ASP A 641 -25.21 3.55 18.51
CA ASP A 641 -24.42 3.88 19.72
C ASP A 641 -22.95 4.24 19.42
N SER A 642 -22.57 4.31 18.15
CA SER A 642 -21.19 4.58 17.76
C SER A 642 -20.93 6.07 17.54
N TRP A 643 -19.71 6.49 17.84
CA TRP A 643 -19.17 7.78 17.42
C TRP A 643 -18.60 7.76 16.00
N ALA A 644 -18.35 6.59 15.42
CA ALA A 644 -17.70 6.51 14.10
C ALA A 644 -18.68 6.73 12.96
N VAL A 645 -19.92 6.23 13.12
CA VAL A 645 -20.97 6.23 12.10
C VAL A 645 -22.31 6.63 12.71
N ASN A 646 -23.13 7.38 11.99
CA ASN A 646 -24.47 7.75 12.42
C ASN A 646 -25.52 6.67 12.11
N GLU A 647 -26.78 6.94 12.45
CA GLU A 647 -27.94 6.05 12.21
C GLU A 647 -28.12 5.66 10.74
N ILE A 648 -27.71 6.53 9.82
CA ILE A 648 -27.81 6.37 8.36
C ILE A 648 -26.58 5.63 7.80
N GLY A 649 -25.52 5.49 8.60
CA GLY A 649 -24.25 4.86 8.21
C GLY A 649 -23.23 5.83 7.62
N GLU A 650 -23.45 7.14 7.72
CA GLU A 650 -22.47 8.16 7.36
C GLU A 650 -21.37 8.24 8.41
N ILE A 651 -20.14 8.47 7.96
CA ILE A 651 -19.01 8.65 8.86
C ILE A 651 -19.15 9.97 9.64
N GLN A 652 -19.36 9.86 10.96
CA GLN A 652 -19.28 11.01 11.88
C GLN A 652 -17.84 11.31 12.28
N MET A 653 -17.04 10.27 12.54
CA MET A 653 -15.64 10.43 12.95
C MET A 653 -14.69 9.62 12.08
N ALA A 654 -14.16 10.32 11.08
CA ALA A 654 -13.20 9.80 10.11
C ALA A 654 -12.05 9.02 10.76
N ASN A 655 -11.38 9.57 11.77
CA ASN A 655 -10.27 8.88 12.42
C ASN A 655 -10.69 7.53 13.03
N LEU A 656 -11.75 7.54 13.86
CA LEU A 656 -12.24 6.34 14.53
C LEU A 656 -12.64 5.27 13.51
N TYR A 657 -13.28 5.72 12.42
CA TYR A 657 -13.66 4.87 11.30
C TYR A 657 -12.44 4.28 10.55
N TYR A 658 -11.53 5.09 10.03
CA TYR A 658 -10.41 4.57 9.22
C TYR A 658 -9.37 3.81 10.05
N PHE A 659 -9.13 4.19 11.31
CA PHE A 659 -8.13 3.51 12.13
C PHE A 659 -8.63 2.19 12.68
N SER A 660 -9.93 2.02 12.92
CA SER A 660 -10.49 0.70 13.22
C SER A 660 -10.36 -0.24 12.02
N TRP A 661 -10.70 0.22 10.81
CA TRP A 661 -10.48 -0.51 9.55
C TRP A 661 -9.01 -0.87 9.30
N GLY A 662 -8.11 0.10 9.45
CA GLY A 662 -6.67 -0.13 9.32
C GLY A 662 -6.16 -1.15 10.34
N SER A 663 -6.62 -1.06 11.59
CA SER A 663 -6.20 -1.96 12.67
C SER A 663 -6.65 -3.40 12.43
N ILE A 664 -7.92 -3.63 12.02
CA ILE A 664 -8.40 -4.99 11.73
C ILE A 664 -7.67 -5.61 10.53
N ILE A 665 -7.33 -4.82 9.49
CA ILE A 665 -6.55 -5.30 8.34
C ILE A 665 -5.16 -5.74 8.79
N VAL A 666 -4.45 -4.88 9.54
CA VAL A 666 -3.09 -5.18 10.02
C VAL A 666 -3.09 -6.37 10.99
N ALA A 667 -4.06 -6.45 11.91
CA ALA A 667 -4.24 -7.59 12.80
C ALA A 667 -4.48 -8.88 12.00
N GLY A 668 -5.32 -8.84 10.96
CA GLY A 668 -5.58 -9.95 10.07
C GLY A 668 -4.35 -10.40 9.28
N MET A 669 -3.55 -9.47 8.76
CA MET A 669 -2.27 -9.76 8.10
C MET A 669 -1.27 -10.41 9.07
N GLN A 670 -1.24 -9.94 10.32
CA GLN A 670 -0.38 -10.49 11.35
C GLN A 670 -0.80 -11.92 11.71
N MET A 671 -2.10 -12.16 11.93
CA MET A 671 -2.65 -13.50 12.13
C MET A 671 -2.32 -14.43 10.96
N ALA A 672 -2.54 -13.99 9.71
CA ALA A 672 -2.26 -14.77 8.51
C ALA A 672 -0.77 -15.16 8.42
N SER A 673 0.15 -14.31 8.91
CA SER A 673 1.58 -14.62 8.91
C SER A 673 1.94 -15.82 9.78
N TYR A 674 1.20 -16.07 10.87
CA TYR A 674 1.37 -17.27 11.70
C TYR A 674 0.57 -18.46 11.19
N ALA A 675 -0.53 -18.23 10.46
CA ALA A 675 -1.32 -19.30 9.87
C ALA A 675 -0.60 -20.01 8.70
N LYS A 676 0.22 -19.27 7.92
CA LYS A 676 0.97 -19.82 6.78
C LYS A 676 1.80 -21.07 7.15
N PRO A 677 2.68 -21.04 8.17
CA PRO A 677 3.41 -22.22 8.63
C PRO A 677 2.52 -23.39 9.07
N ILE A 678 1.37 -23.11 9.71
CA ILE A 678 0.44 -24.14 10.20
C ILE A 678 -0.19 -24.90 9.05
N LEU A 679 -0.47 -24.21 7.94
CA LEU A 679 -1.09 -24.78 6.74
C LEU A 679 -0.07 -25.50 5.83
N GLY A 680 1.21 -25.56 6.20
CA GLY A 680 2.26 -26.15 5.38
C GLY A 680 2.50 -25.44 4.04
N HIS A 681 1.96 -24.22 3.89
CA HIS A 681 2.13 -23.41 2.69
C HIS A 681 3.42 -22.61 2.81
N HIS A 682 4.50 -23.20 2.29
CA HIS A 682 5.81 -22.55 2.19
C HIS A 682 5.94 -21.68 0.92
N ASP A 683 5.06 -21.88 -0.08
CA ASP A 683 5.06 -21.07 -1.30
C ASP A 683 4.70 -19.61 -0.96
N GLU A 684 5.62 -18.68 -1.28
CA GLU A 684 5.48 -17.22 -1.07
C GLU A 684 4.36 -16.58 -1.92
N SER A 685 3.37 -17.33 -2.41
CA SER A 685 2.34 -16.76 -3.29
C SER A 685 1.41 -15.82 -2.50
N ASP A 686 1.68 -14.52 -2.60
CA ASP A 686 0.84 -13.46 -2.02
C ASP A 686 -0.60 -13.49 -2.57
N LEU A 687 -0.81 -14.13 -3.72
CA LEU A 687 -2.10 -14.23 -4.36
C LEU A 687 -3.15 -15.00 -3.53
N PHE A 688 -2.75 -15.95 -2.67
CA PHE A 688 -3.70 -16.57 -1.71
C PHE A 688 -4.25 -15.53 -0.73
N VAL A 689 -3.35 -14.68 -0.20
CA VAL A 689 -3.71 -13.60 0.73
C VAL A 689 -4.59 -12.57 0.03
N LEU A 690 -4.30 -12.24 -1.23
CA LEU A 690 -5.10 -11.30 -2.02
C LEU A 690 -6.51 -11.83 -2.32
N TRP A 691 -6.66 -13.11 -2.67
CA TRP A 691 -7.99 -13.70 -2.86
C TRP A 691 -8.79 -13.75 -1.56
N ALA A 692 -8.14 -14.09 -0.43
CA ALA A 692 -8.78 -14.03 0.88
C ALA A 692 -9.17 -12.59 1.27
N ALA A 693 -8.35 -11.59 0.91
CA ALA A 693 -8.68 -10.19 1.08
C ALA A 693 -9.90 -9.80 0.23
N ASN A 694 -9.96 -10.23 -1.04
CA ASN A 694 -11.10 -9.98 -1.91
C ASN A 694 -12.42 -10.50 -1.31
N ILE A 695 -12.43 -11.73 -0.77
CA ILE A 695 -13.61 -12.30 -0.10
C ILE A 695 -14.04 -11.39 1.07
N LYS A 696 -13.10 -10.99 1.93
CA LYS A 696 -13.39 -10.15 3.09
C LYS A 696 -13.97 -8.80 2.69
N VAL A 697 -13.35 -8.10 1.75
CA VAL A 697 -13.81 -6.78 1.32
C VAL A 697 -15.20 -6.88 0.67
N CYS A 698 -15.45 -7.92 -0.12
CA CYS A 698 -16.78 -8.15 -0.69
C CYS A 698 -17.83 -8.49 0.36
N MET A 699 -17.47 -9.13 1.48
CA MET A 699 -18.40 -9.30 2.61
C MET A 699 -18.80 -7.97 3.24
N VAL A 700 -17.88 -7.00 3.31
CA VAL A 700 -18.19 -5.64 3.77
C VAL A 700 -19.13 -4.94 2.78
N THR A 701 -18.82 -4.99 1.48
CA THR A 701 -19.69 -4.46 0.42
C THR A 701 -21.09 -5.08 0.48
N LEU A 702 -21.18 -6.40 0.68
CA LEU A 702 -22.45 -7.11 0.81
C LEU A 702 -23.22 -6.68 2.06
N GLY A 703 -22.54 -6.63 3.22
CA GLY A 703 -23.13 -6.21 4.49
C GLY A 703 -23.69 -4.79 4.43
N ALA A 704 -22.90 -3.85 3.92
CA ALA A 704 -23.31 -2.46 3.76
C ALA A 704 -24.48 -2.31 2.77
N SER A 705 -24.43 -3.00 1.62
CA SER A 705 -25.52 -2.96 0.64
C SER A 705 -26.81 -3.59 1.18
N LEU A 706 -26.71 -4.68 1.95
CA LEU A 706 -27.88 -5.32 2.58
C LEU A 706 -28.48 -4.47 3.69
N HIS A 707 -27.64 -3.77 4.47
CA HIS A 707 -28.11 -2.84 5.50
C HIS A 707 -28.90 -1.70 4.86
N ILE A 708 -28.33 -1.04 3.86
CA ILE A 708 -29.00 0.02 3.10
C ILE A 708 -30.30 -0.52 2.50
N TRP A 709 -30.25 -1.66 1.82
CA TRP A 709 -31.42 -2.31 1.23
C TRP A 709 -32.51 -2.58 2.27
N HIS A 710 -32.17 -3.12 3.43
CA HIS A 710 -33.14 -3.41 4.48
C HIS A 710 -33.84 -2.13 4.96
N THR A 711 -33.09 -1.05 5.17
CA THR A 711 -33.61 0.25 5.63
C THR A 711 -34.54 0.91 4.60
N ILE A 712 -34.24 0.82 3.30
CA ILE A 712 -34.99 1.53 2.25
C ILE A 712 -36.02 0.66 1.51
N SER A 713 -35.98 -0.66 1.66
CA SER A 713 -36.74 -1.60 0.81
C SER A 713 -38.24 -1.37 0.83
N SER A 714 -38.80 -0.90 1.95
CA SER A 714 -40.20 -0.52 2.05
C SER A 714 -40.56 0.66 1.16
N SER A 715 -39.65 1.64 1.05
CA SER A 715 -39.82 2.82 0.19
C SER A 715 -39.62 2.45 -1.29
N CYS A 716 -38.73 1.52 -1.59
CA CYS A 716 -38.54 1.00 -2.96
C CYS A 716 -39.75 0.22 -3.51
N ALA A 717 -40.69 -0.19 -2.65
CA ALA A 717 -41.85 -1.00 -3.02
C ALA A 717 -43.17 -0.21 -3.07
N ALA A 718 -43.16 1.05 -2.62
CA ALA A 718 -44.35 1.89 -2.60
C ALA A 718 -44.58 2.49 -4.00
N THR A 719 -45.55 1.94 -4.73
CA THR A 719 -45.97 2.43 -6.07
C THR A 719 -46.84 3.68 -6.03
N ASP A 720 -47.16 4.20 -4.84
CA ASP A 720 -48.20 5.21 -4.64
C ASP A 720 -47.64 6.58 -4.21
N VAL A 721 -46.32 6.80 -4.34
CA VAL A 721 -45.68 8.09 -4.02
C VAL A 721 -45.54 8.89 -5.32
N GLU A 722 -45.95 10.16 -5.30
CA GLU A 722 -45.91 11.12 -6.43
C GLU A 722 -44.74 10.91 -7.40
N ASP A 723 -45.05 10.92 -8.71
CA ASP A 723 -44.23 10.55 -9.87
C ASP A 723 -42.76 11.03 -9.86
N THR A 724 -42.42 12.09 -9.11
CA THR A 724 -41.05 12.65 -9.05
C THR A 724 -40.15 12.02 -7.98
N LEU A 725 -40.71 11.52 -6.87
CA LEU A 725 -39.92 10.78 -5.88
C LEU A 725 -39.62 9.36 -6.36
N GLU A 726 -40.46 8.84 -7.27
CA GLU A 726 -40.35 7.50 -7.82
C GLU A 726 -39.05 7.32 -8.61
N GLU A 727 -38.69 8.26 -9.49
CA GLU A 727 -37.48 8.15 -10.34
C GLU A 727 -36.18 8.16 -9.52
N LEU A 728 -36.10 9.03 -8.50
CA LEU A 728 -34.93 9.09 -7.62
C LEU A 728 -34.81 7.81 -6.79
N SER A 729 -35.94 7.27 -6.32
CA SER A 729 -35.96 6.02 -5.55
C SER A 729 -35.57 4.83 -6.42
N GLU A 730 -36.04 4.74 -7.66
CA GLU A 730 -35.80 3.58 -8.52
C GLU A 730 -34.32 3.44 -8.87
N THR A 731 -33.66 4.56 -9.20
CA THR A 731 -32.22 4.56 -9.50
C THR A 731 -31.36 4.19 -8.29
N PHE A 732 -31.68 4.72 -7.10
CA PHE A 732 -30.97 4.41 -5.86
C PHE A 732 -31.14 2.94 -5.43
N CYS A 733 -32.38 2.43 -5.48
CA CYS A 733 -32.70 1.03 -5.18
C CYS A 733 -32.04 0.07 -6.18
N GLY A 734 -32.06 0.41 -7.48
CA GLY A 734 -31.38 -0.35 -8.54
C GLY A 734 -29.86 -0.42 -8.33
N ARG A 735 -29.22 0.71 -8.00
CA ARG A 735 -27.79 0.76 -7.66
C ARG A 735 -27.47 -0.06 -6.40
N THR A 736 -28.34 -0.08 -5.39
CA THR A 736 -28.13 -0.92 -4.19
C THR A 736 -28.18 -2.42 -4.52
N LYS A 737 -29.12 -2.86 -5.36
CA LYS A 737 -29.17 -4.25 -5.86
C LYS A 737 -27.91 -4.62 -6.65
N LEU A 738 -27.39 -3.68 -7.45
CA LEU A 738 -26.11 -3.87 -8.15
C LEU A 738 -24.97 -4.10 -7.15
N GLY A 739 -24.91 -3.35 -6.04
CA GLY A 739 -23.91 -3.52 -4.99
C GLY A 739 -23.89 -4.94 -4.40
N ILE A 740 -25.09 -5.49 -4.12
CA ILE A 740 -25.27 -6.88 -3.67
C ILE A 740 -24.73 -7.87 -4.71
N ALA A 741 -25.10 -7.71 -5.99
CA ALA A 741 -24.66 -8.59 -7.07
C ALA A 741 -23.13 -8.55 -7.29
N VAL A 742 -22.54 -7.36 -7.27
CA VAL A 742 -21.08 -7.15 -7.39
C VAL A 742 -20.35 -7.86 -6.24
N ALA A 743 -20.84 -7.68 -5.01
CA ALA A 743 -20.24 -8.31 -3.82
C ALA A 743 -20.32 -9.84 -3.87
N LEU A 744 -21.47 -10.42 -4.23
CA LEU A 744 -21.64 -11.87 -4.36
C LEU A 744 -20.71 -12.46 -5.44
N THR A 745 -20.56 -11.76 -6.56
CA THR A 745 -19.64 -12.16 -7.64
C THR A 745 -18.18 -12.22 -7.14
N GLY A 746 -17.78 -11.22 -6.34
CA GLY A 746 -16.47 -11.18 -5.71
C GLY A 746 -16.23 -12.28 -4.68
N ILE A 747 -17.23 -12.58 -3.84
CA ILE A 747 -17.17 -13.67 -2.85
C ILE A 747 -17.02 -15.02 -3.55
N LEU A 748 -17.85 -15.31 -4.57
CA LEU A 748 -17.83 -16.58 -5.29
C LEU A 748 -16.52 -16.80 -6.04
N SER A 749 -16.03 -15.79 -6.76
CA SER A 749 -14.73 -15.86 -7.45
C SER A 749 -13.56 -16.03 -6.48
N GLY A 750 -13.58 -15.30 -5.35
CA GLY A 750 -12.58 -15.44 -4.30
C GLY A 750 -12.55 -16.81 -3.66
N TRP A 751 -13.71 -17.39 -3.33
CA TRP A 751 -13.80 -18.75 -2.79
C TRP A 751 -13.32 -19.78 -3.79
N LEU A 752 -13.71 -19.67 -5.07
CA LEU A 752 -13.27 -20.58 -6.13
C LEU A 752 -11.73 -20.62 -6.23
N CYS A 753 -11.07 -19.46 -6.29
CA CYS A 753 -9.61 -19.37 -6.38
C CYS A 753 -8.90 -19.77 -5.07
N THR A 754 -9.50 -19.50 -3.91
CA THR A 754 -8.91 -19.88 -2.62
C THR A 754 -8.98 -21.39 -2.42
N ILE A 755 -10.13 -22.01 -2.70
CA ILE A 755 -10.34 -23.45 -2.60
C ILE A 755 -9.47 -24.21 -3.61
N SER A 756 -9.39 -23.73 -4.87
CA SER A 756 -8.56 -24.38 -5.89
C SER A 756 -7.09 -24.50 -5.48
N ARG A 757 -6.56 -23.48 -4.78
CA ARG A 757 -5.21 -23.48 -4.23
C ARG A 757 -5.04 -24.36 -3.01
N VAL A 758 -5.98 -24.30 -2.06
CA VAL A 758 -5.92 -25.10 -0.82
C VAL A 758 -6.05 -26.59 -1.11
N LEU A 759 -6.94 -26.97 -2.02
CA LEU A 759 -7.12 -28.38 -2.40
C LEU A 759 -5.95 -28.93 -3.20
N GLY A 760 -5.02 -28.08 -3.66
CA GLY A 760 -3.87 -28.49 -4.45
C GLY A 760 -4.29 -29.30 -5.67
N CYS A 761 -5.43 -28.95 -6.28
CA CYS A 761 -5.99 -29.71 -7.41
C CYS A 761 -4.86 -30.00 -8.42
N PRO A 762 -4.68 -31.25 -8.86
CA PRO A 762 -3.56 -31.66 -9.72
C PRO A 762 -3.61 -31.04 -11.13
N ILE A 763 -4.55 -30.12 -11.36
CA ILE A 763 -4.54 -29.20 -12.49
C ILE A 763 -3.21 -28.45 -12.47
N THR A 764 -2.54 -28.39 -13.62
CA THR A 764 -1.23 -27.76 -13.75
C THR A 764 -1.26 -26.35 -13.14
N LYS A 765 -0.29 -26.01 -12.28
CA LYS A 765 -0.19 -24.69 -11.62
C LYS A 765 -0.42 -23.54 -12.61
N ARG A 766 0.06 -23.72 -13.85
CA ARG A 766 -0.12 -22.82 -14.99
C ARG A 766 -1.58 -22.54 -15.36
N TYR A 767 -2.42 -23.58 -15.44
CA TYR A 767 -3.82 -23.39 -15.78
C TYR A 767 -4.55 -22.62 -14.68
N THR A 768 -4.29 -22.94 -13.42
CA THR A 768 -4.84 -22.20 -12.26
C THR A 768 -4.47 -20.71 -12.32
N THR A 769 -3.20 -20.37 -12.58
CA THR A 769 -2.77 -18.97 -12.69
C THR A 769 -3.40 -18.25 -13.91
N ARG A 770 -3.64 -18.95 -15.02
CA ARG A 770 -4.36 -18.39 -16.19
C ARG A 770 -5.82 -18.07 -15.87
N VAL A 771 -6.52 -18.99 -15.18
CA VAL A 771 -7.90 -18.77 -14.74
C VAL A 771 -7.97 -17.59 -13.75
N GLU A 772 -7.04 -17.51 -12.80
CA GLU A 772 -6.93 -16.39 -11.86
C GLU A 772 -6.71 -15.06 -12.57
N THR A 773 -5.83 -15.04 -13.57
CA THR A 773 -5.60 -13.84 -14.41
C THR A 773 -6.88 -13.42 -15.13
N PHE A 774 -7.58 -14.36 -15.78
CA PHE A 774 -8.83 -14.04 -16.47
C PHE A 774 -9.92 -13.53 -15.50
N LEU A 775 -10.11 -14.20 -14.37
CA LEU A 775 -11.08 -13.77 -13.35
C LEU A 775 -10.73 -12.40 -12.78
N SER A 776 -9.44 -12.09 -12.58
CA SER A 776 -9.02 -10.78 -12.09
C SER A 776 -9.32 -9.65 -13.09
N VAL A 777 -9.14 -9.87 -14.41
CA VAL A 777 -9.54 -8.89 -15.44
C VAL A 777 -11.04 -8.66 -15.43
N PHE A 778 -11.83 -9.74 -15.34
CA PHE A 778 -13.28 -9.64 -15.22
C PHE A 778 -13.70 -8.83 -13.98
N LEU A 779 -13.09 -9.11 -12.81
CA LEU A 779 -13.36 -8.37 -11.58
C LEU A 779 -12.93 -6.90 -11.65
N ILE A 780 -11.84 -6.56 -12.35
CA ILE A 780 -11.45 -5.15 -12.58
C ILE A 780 -12.57 -4.40 -13.31
N ILE A 781 -13.17 -5.02 -14.34
CA ILE A 781 -14.28 -4.40 -15.09
C ILE A 781 -15.52 -4.25 -14.20
N VAL A 782 -15.91 -5.34 -13.52
CA VAL A 782 -17.10 -5.36 -12.65
C VAL A 782 -16.97 -4.38 -11.48
N TYR A 783 -15.83 -4.39 -10.77
CA TYR A 783 -15.60 -3.46 -9.68
C TYR A 783 -15.37 -2.03 -10.15
N GLY A 784 -14.76 -1.81 -11.32
CA GLY A 784 -14.63 -0.47 -11.90
C GLY A 784 -16.00 0.15 -12.18
N ALA A 785 -16.92 -0.64 -12.77
CA ALA A 785 -18.31 -0.23 -12.95
C ALA A 785 -19.05 -0.07 -11.62
N GLY A 786 -18.83 -0.99 -10.67
CA GLY A 786 -19.39 -0.92 -9.31
C GLY A 786 -18.99 0.36 -8.59
N VAL A 787 -17.70 0.69 -8.57
CA VAL A 787 -17.19 1.96 -8.02
C VAL A 787 -17.86 3.15 -8.71
N ALA A 788 -17.87 3.20 -10.04
CA ALA A 788 -18.46 4.33 -10.75
C ALA A 788 -19.96 4.55 -10.41
N LEU A 789 -20.74 3.47 -10.29
CA LEU A 789 -22.20 3.55 -10.09
C LEU A 789 -22.62 3.61 -8.62
N LEU A 790 -21.95 2.86 -7.73
CA LEU A 790 -22.29 2.81 -6.31
C LEU A 790 -21.87 4.07 -5.59
N THR A 791 -20.72 4.64 -5.96
CA THR A 791 -20.14 5.79 -5.25
C THR A 791 -20.21 7.10 -6.04
N GLY A 792 -20.78 7.09 -7.25
CA GLY A 792 -20.91 8.26 -8.12
C GLY A 792 -22.24 8.99 -7.93
N MET A 793 -22.19 10.29 -7.60
CA MET A 793 -23.29 11.19 -7.20
C MET A 793 -24.48 10.42 -6.57
N GLY A 794 -25.77 10.75 -6.63
CA GLY A 794 -26.85 9.99 -5.93
C GLY A 794 -26.87 8.45 -6.07
N GLY A 795 -25.98 7.74 -5.41
CA GLY A 795 -25.76 6.31 -5.38
C GLY A 795 -25.54 5.90 -3.93
N PRO A 796 -25.80 4.64 -3.57
CA PRO A 796 -25.92 4.23 -2.18
C PRO A 796 -24.61 4.30 -1.39
N GLY A 797 -23.46 4.38 -2.07
CA GLY A 797 -22.17 4.59 -1.44
C GLY A 797 -21.76 6.06 -1.35
N GLN A 798 -22.56 7.02 -1.81
CA GLN A 798 -22.21 8.45 -1.79
C GLN A 798 -22.17 9.01 -0.37
N SER A 799 -23.13 8.61 0.48
CA SER A 799 -23.04 8.79 1.93
C SER A 799 -21.80 8.04 2.39
N VAL A 800 -20.73 8.80 2.58
CA VAL A 800 -19.38 8.27 2.81
C VAL A 800 -19.45 7.27 3.97
N GLY A 801 -19.07 6.02 3.72
CA GLY A 801 -19.24 4.89 4.63
C GLY A 801 -18.67 3.58 4.09
N ASP A 802 -19.08 2.46 4.68
CA ASP A 802 -18.53 1.12 4.37
C ASP A 802 -18.66 0.74 2.90
N LEU A 803 -19.78 1.09 2.26
CA LEU A 803 -20.02 0.77 0.86
C LEU A 803 -19.06 1.54 -0.07
N PHE A 804 -18.74 2.79 0.26
CA PHE A 804 -17.80 3.60 -0.49
C PHE A 804 -16.42 2.94 -0.50
N TYR A 805 -15.84 2.77 0.69
CA TYR A 805 -14.47 2.29 0.84
C TYR A 805 -14.31 0.83 0.43
N ALA A 806 -15.29 -0.03 0.73
CA ALA A 806 -15.21 -1.44 0.34
C ALA A 806 -15.31 -1.63 -1.18
N SER A 807 -16.09 -0.80 -1.89
CA SER A 807 -16.15 -0.86 -3.36
C SER A 807 -14.82 -0.47 -3.99
N TRP A 808 -14.23 0.64 -3.53
CA TRP A 808 -12.90 1.09 -3.95
C TRP A 808 -11.79 0.07 -3.63
N LEU A 809 -11.81 -0.47 -2.41
CA LEU A 809 -10.84 -1.46 -1.98
C LEU A 809 -10.98 -2.77 -2.77
N SER A 810 -12.20 -3.19 -3.11
CA SER A 810 -12.43 -4.35 -3.98
C SER A 810 -11.79 -4.15 -5.35
N PHE A 811 -11.98 -2.97 -5.94
CA PHE A 811 -11.33 -2.59 -7.20
C PHE A 811 -9.80 -2.61 -7.12
N VAL A 812 -9.21 -2.03 -6.07
CA VAL A 812 -7.74 -2.05 -5.87
C VAL A 812 -7.22 -3.46 -5.68
N VAL A 813 -7.92 -4.30 -4.91
CA VAL A 813 -7.54 -5.70 -4.68
C VAL A 813 -7.62 -6.51 -5.98
N SER A 814 -8.61 -6.30 -6.84
CA SER A 814 -8.68 -7.02 -8.12
C SER A 814 -7.52 -6.65 -9.06
N VAL A 815 -7.13 -5.37 -9.09
CA VAL A 815 -5.92 -4.92 -9.80
C VAL A 815 -4.66 -5.57 -9.23
N ALA A 816 -4.52 -5.64 -7.90
CA ALA A 816 -3.38 -6.28 -7.25
C ALA A 816 -3.31 -7.79 -7.56
N ILE A 817 -4.46 -8.49 -7.58
CA ILE A 817 -4.56 -9.89 -7.99
C ILE A 817 -4.09 -10.04 -9.44
N PHE A 818 -4.56 -9.18 -10.34
CA PHE A 818 -4.18 -9.23 -11.75
C PHE A 818 -2.66 -9.07 -11.96
N VAL A 819 -2.07 -8.03 -11.37
CA VAL A 819 -0.62 -7.77 -11.48
C VAL A 819 0.19 -8.95 -10.93
N THR A 820 -0.20 -9.47 -9.77
CA THR A 820 0.49 -10.60 -9.13
C THR A 820 0.33 -11.89 -9.94
N SER A 821 -0.82 -12.10 -10.59
CA SER A 821 -1.06 -13.27 -11.44
C SER A 821 -0.23 -13.23 -12.71
N ILE A 822 -0.09 -12.05 -13.34
CA ILE A 822 0.80 -11.85 -14.50
C ILE A 822 2.26 -12.10 -14.14
N ASP A 823 2.74 -11.56 -13.01
CA ASP A 823 4.12 -11.80 -12.56
C ASP A 823 4.38 -13.29 -12.33
N GLN A 824 3.41 -14.03 -11.78
CA GLN A 824 3.51 -15.49 -11.63
C GLN A 824 3.53 -16.22 -12.97
N LEU A 825 2.71 -15.82 -13.95
CA LEU A 825 2.73 -16.40 -15.30
C LEU A 825 4.08 -16.18 -15.98
N GLN A 826 4.63 -14.98 -15.90
CA GLN A 826 5.94 -14.65 -16.49
C GLN A 826 7.06 -15.48 -15.86
N LYS A 827 7.07 -15.61 -14.53
CA LYS A 827 8.04 -16.45 -13.82
C LYS A 827 7.95 -17.93 -14.23
N GLN A 828 6.73 -18.44 -14.42
CA GLN A 828 6.51 -19.81 -14.89
C GLN A 828 7.00 -20.00 -16.33
N GLU A 829 6.73 -19.05 -17.24
CA GLU A 829 7.18 -19.12 -18.63
C GLU A 829 8.70 -19.06 -18.75
N ILE A 830 9.37 -18.21 -17.95
CA ILE A 830 10.83 -18.17 -17.88
C ILE A 830 11.37 -19.51 -17.36
N ALA A 831 10.80 -20.05 -16.28
CA ALA A 831 11.25 -21.33 -15.71
C ALA A 831 11.09 -22.49 -16.71
N GLU A 832 9.98 -22.54 -17.46
CA GLU A 832 9.76 -23.51 -18.53
C GLU A 832 10.77 -23.34 -19.68
N SER A 833 11.01 -22.11 -20.12
CA SER A 833 11.98 -21.84 -21.20
C SER A 833 13.40 -22.25 -20.80
N VAL A 834 13.79 -22.01 -19.55
CA VAL A 834 15.08 -22.41 -19.00
C VAL A 834 15.16 -23.94 -18.93
N ALA A 835 14.12 -24.61 -18.44
CA ALA A 835 14.06 -26.07 -18.42
C ALA A 835 14.16 -26.68 -19.83
N GLU A 836 13.50 -26.08 -20.83
CA GLU A 836 13.59 -26.53 -22.22
C GLU A 836 15.01 -26.35 -22.80
N ILE A 837 15.71 -25.26 -22.46
CA ILE A 837 17.11 -25.05 -22.85
C ILE A 837 18.02 -26.09 -22.21
N TYR A 838 17.89 -26.35 -20.90
CA TYR A 838 18.68 -27.38 -20.21
C TYR A 838 18.47 -28.77 -20.81
N ILE A 839 17.23 -29.14 -21.14
CA ILE A 839 16.93 -30.43 -21.77
C ILE A 839 17.53 -30.52 -23.18
N LYS A 840 17.61 -29.42 -23.92
CA LYS A 840 18.21 -29.39 -25.27
C LYS A 840 19.73 -29.36 -25.27
N GLU A 841 20.38 -28.77 -24.26
CA GLU A 841 21.84 -28.59 -24.21
C GLU A 841 22.59 -29.77 -23.57
N GLU A 842 21.95 -30.61 -22.74
CA GLU A 842 22.58 -31.80 -22.12
C GLU A 842 21.96 -33.17 -22.49
N PRO A 843 21.61 -33.48 -23.76
CA PRO A 843 21.15 -34.83 -24.08
C PRO A 843 22.25 -35.90 -23.90
N GLU A 844 23.53 -35.55 -24.05
CA GLU A 844 24.65 -36.52 -24.01
C GLU A 844 25.20 -36.83 -22.60
N ARG A 845 24.96 -35.96 -21.61
CA ARG A 845 25.42 -36.20 -20.22
C ARG A 845 24.48 -37.07 -19.39
N TYR A 846 23.19 -37.07 -19.71
CA TYR A 846 22.24 -37.96 -19.03
C TYR A 846 22.38 -39.42 -19.48
N ILE A 847 22.81 -39.66 -20.72
CA ILE A 847 23.02 -41.02 -21.25
C ILE A 847 24.24 -41.68 -20.58
N THR A 848 25.28 -40.92 -20.22
CA THR A 848 26.47 -41.48 -19.56
C THR A 848 26.28 -41.80 -18.08
N CYS A 849 25.34 -41.14 -17.39
CA CYS A 849 25.01 -41.48 -16.00
C CYS A 849 24.16 -42.76 -15.87
N GLU A 850 23.43 -43.14 -16.92
CA GLU A 850 22.64 -44.38 -16.93
C GLU A 850 23.53 -45.60 -17.22
N GLU A 851 24.55 -45.47 -18.08
CA GLU A 851 25.55 -46.54 -18.33
C GLU A 851 26.49 -46.78 -17.13
N ASP A 852 26.81 -45.74 -16.34
CA ASP A 852 27.62 -45.88 -15.11
C ASP A 852 26.80 -46.37 -13.91
N ALA A 853 25.49 -46.12 -13.85
CA ALA A 853 24.62 -46.65 -12.81
C ALA A 853 24.42 -48.17 -12.95
N ASP A 854 24.30 -48.67 -14.18
CA ASP A 854 24.27 -50.11 -14.46
C ASP A 854 25.65 -50.78 -14.25
N SER A 855 26.77 -50.05 -14.43
CA SER A 855 28.11 -50.55 -14.09
C SER A 855 28.46 -50.48 -12.59
N ALA A 856 27.73 -49.69 -11.79
CA ALA A 856 27.89 -49.62 -10.34
C ALA A 856 26.94 -50.57 -9.57
N MET A 857 25.93 -51.15 -10.24
CA MET A 857 25.08 -52.22 -9.71
C MET A 857 25.55 -53.64 -10.08
N VAL A 858 26.61 -53.78 -10.89
CA VAL A 858 27.35 -55.04 -11.13
C VAL A 858 28.63 -55.04 -10.32
#